data_AF-A0A512UMU5-F1
#
_entry.id   AF-A0A512UMU5-F1
#
_cell.length_a   1.000
_cell.length_b   1.000
_cell.length_c   1.000
_cell.angle_alpha   90.00
_cell.angle_beta   90.00
_cell.angle_gamma   90.00
#
_symmetry.space_group_name_H-M   'P 1'
#
loop_
_entity.id
_entity.type
_entity.pdbx_description
1 polymer ?
#
loop_
_entity_poly.entity_id
_entity_poly.type
_entity_poly.pdbx_seq_one_letter_code
_entity_poly.pdbx_strand_id
1 'polypeptide(L)'
;MAYYSDRIGLGPSDKTRWRLRTDDLGRETWHYLSESECLTDVQSNTTKYLLGMEDFQKPDPETEIPTAMASAMKGAEFLGHIQEECGIFACQYKGPMFMTVGYVFASYFTKTPIPDVKKHEMIRYIVNTAHPVDGGWGLHSVDKSTCFGTTINYVVLRLLGLPEHHEVCVKARKTLLKLGGAMGNPHWGKAWLSLLNLYGWEGVNPAPPEMWLLPYSLSIHPARWWVHTRCIYLPLAYLSANRSTCEVDPLLEQIRSEIYLPRQLPYESIDFSKHRNTVCGVDLYYPHTKVLDTLNWCVTKYEKYIRPQWLLKHTNKTVYELIKKECQNTEYLCIAPVSFAFNMVVTFLEEGPDSAAFHGFLDKKDDVVFHGPQGLTVMGTNGVQVWDVAFMCQYLIMAGLSRHSQYHEMILKGYWFLRRSQFTEECVDGSYRDKRKGAWPFSTKTQGYTVSDCTAEAMKAIIMVENDEYLGPQIVDKIERENLEDAVDRILFIQNTGSFEYGSFSAYEKIRASPMMEWLSPAEVFNQIMVEYPYVECTDSSVFGLLYFSKYYPDYKPEEISHSIDIAISYIENAQDKFDGSWYGSWGVCYTYAAMFAVEALESVGKVYANSEVVKKGLDFLVAKQEPDGGWSESMKACETHTYVPGGQSLVVQTAWAVIALILGGYPDREPIDRAVRLIMTRQSLEGEWKFEDVEGVFNHSCAIEYPTYKFLFPIKALGLYATKYGQDAAPLK
;
A
#
# COMPACT_ATOMS: atom_id res chain seq x y z
N MET A 1 -11.18 -13.63 20.90
CA MET A 1 -12.53 -13.90 20.34
C MET A 1 -12.38 -14.84 19.17
N ALA A 2 -13.30 -15.80 18.98
CA ALA A 2 -13.29 -16.66 17.79
C ALA A 2 -13.67 -15.86 16.54
N TYR A 3 -12.97 -16.07 15.43
CA TYR A 3 -13.30 -15.44 14.16
C TYR A 3 -14.64 -15.96 13.62
N TYR A 4 -15.21 -15.31 12.61
CA TYR A 4 -16.49 -15.74 12.04
C TYR A 4 -16.38 -17.12 11.42
N SER A 5 -15.28 -17.39 10.69
CA SER A 5 -14.96 -18.71 10.12
C SER A 5 -14.98 -19.81 11.17
N ASP A 6 -14.40 -19.57 12.34
CA ASP A 6 -14.30 -20.57 13.41
C ASP A 6 -15.69 -20.93 13.97
N ARG A 7 -16.59 -19.95 14.06
CA ARG A 7 -17.97 -20.13 14.53
C ARG A 7 -18.83 -20.96 13.58
N ILE A 8 -18.45 -21.03 12.31
CA ILE A 8 -19.19 -21.72 11.25
C ILE A 8 -18.50 -23.01 10.78
N GLY A 9 -17.53 -23.51 11.55
CA GLY A 9 -16.84 -24.77 11.24
C GLY A 9 -15.71 -24.66 10.22
N LEU A 10 -15.29 -23.44 9.84
CA LEU A 10 -14.12 -23.16 9.01
C LEU A 10 -12.94 -22.71 9.89
N GLY A 11 -12.49 -23.64 10.75
CA GLY A 11 -11.35 -23.42 11.66
C GLY A 11 -9.99 -23.34 10.92
N PRO A 12 -8.93 -22.84 11.58
CA PRO A 12 -7.61 -22.73 10.98
C PRO A 12 -7.03 -24.09 10.61
N SER A 13 -6.20 -24.10 9.56
CA SER A 13 -5.20 -25.15 9.35
C SER A 13 -4.23 -25.22 10.52
N ASP A 14 -3.46 -26.29 10.59
CA ASP A 14 -2.50 -26.47 11.67
C ASP A 14 -1.39 -25.40 11.62
N LYS A 15 -1.52 -24.39 12.48
CA LYS A 15 -0.60 -23.25 12.59
C LYS A 15 0.83 -23.68 12.90
N THR A 16 1.04 -24.83 13.55
CA THR A 16 2.37 -25.32 13.91
C THR A 16 3.20 -25.74 12.69
N ARG A 17 2.55 -25.96 11.53
CA ARG A 17 3.18 -26.42 10.29
C ARG A 17 3.55 -25.30 9.32
N TRP A 18 3.13 -24.08 9.59
CA TRP A 18 3.45 -22.92 8.77
C TRP A 18 4.82 -22.33 9.12
N ARG A 19 5.62 -21.98 8.10
CA ARG A 19 6.85 -21.20 8.23
C ARG A 19 6.78 -19.97 7.34
N LEU A 20 7.07 -18.82 7.91
CA LEU A 20 7.51 -17.67 7.14
C LEU A 20 9.01 -17.85 6.82
N ARG A 21 9.39 -17.56 5.58
CA ARG A 21 10.78 -17.52 5.14
C ARG A 21 11.11 -16.14 4.62
N THR A 22 12.24 -15.62 5.06
CA THR A 22 12.81 -14.37 4.58
C THR A 22 14.19 -14.57 3.98
N ASP A 23 14.56 -13.75 3.00
CA ASP A 23 15.93 -13.65 2.50
C ASP A 23 16.59 -12.31 2.89
N ASP A 24 17.86 -12.14 2.53
CA ASP A 24 18.66 -10.94 2.83
C ASP A 24 18.14 -9.66 2.17
N LEU A 25 17.31 -9.78 1.11
CA LEU A 25 16.67 -8.67 0.40
C LEU A 25 15.22 -8.45 0.84
N GLY A 26 14.77 -9.19 1.87
CA GLY A 26 13.47 -9.03 2.49
C GLY A 26 12.32 -9.71 1.74
N ARG A 27 12.59 -10.65 0.82
CA ARG A 27 11.54 -11.47 0.19
C ARG A 27 10.82 -12.27 1.27
N GLU A 28 9.49 -12.30 1.25
CA GLU A 28 8.68 -13.04 2.22
C GLU A 28 7.89 -14.15 1.52
N THR A 29 7.99 -15.40 2.01
CA THR A 29 7.20 -16.51 1.48
C THR A 29 6.68 -17.44 2.59
N TRP A 30 5.44 -17.90 2.43
CA TRP A 30 4.78 -18.80 3.39
C TRP A 30 4.74 -20.26 2.91
N HIS A 31 5.24 -21.15 3.76
CA HIS A 31 5.40 -22.59 3.49
C HIS A 31 4.61 -23.42 4.50
N TYR A 32 3.87 -24.41 4.01
CA TYR A 32 3.16 -25.37 4.86
C TYR A 32 3.87 -26.72 4.80
N LEU A 33 4.52 -27.08 5.90
CA LEU A 33 5.41 -28.23 5.97
C LEU A 33 4.66 -29.54 6.25
N SER A 34 5.28 -30.67 5.93
CA SER A 34 4.91 -31.99 6.46
C SER A 34 5.22 -32.11 7.96
N GLU A 35 4.60 -33.08 8.64
CA GLU A 35 4.89 -33.36 10.06
C GLU A 35 6.36 -33.74 10.27
N SER A 36 6.97 -34.47 9.33
CA SER A 36 8.39 -34.83 9.39
C SER A 36 9.33 -33.63 9.28
N GLU A 37 9.03 -32.67 8.41
CA GLU A 37 9.85 -31.46 8.25
C GLU A 37 9.77 -30.57 9.50
N CYS A 38 8.61 -30.53 10.17
CA CYS A 38 8.43 -29.77 11.41
C CYS A 38 9.32 -30.24 12.57
N LEU A 39 9.82 -31.47 12.54
CA LEU A 39 10.74 -32.00 13.56
C LEU A 39 12.13 -31.36 13.50
N THR A 40 12.55 -30.93 12.30
CA THR A 40 13.87 -30.35 12.06
C THR A 40 13.84 -28.84 11.86
N ASP A 41 12.70 -28.30 11.46
CA ASP A 41 12.54 -26.90 11.10
C ASP A 41 11.58 -26.21 12.07
N VAL A 42 12.14 -25.47 13.02
CA VAL A 42 11.40 -24.84 14.12
C VAL A 42 10.78 -23.53 13.65
N GLN A 43 9.56 -23.24 14.14
CA GLN A 43 8.86 -22.00 13.83
C GLN A 43 9.56 -20.80 14.48
N SER A 44 9.85 -19.75 13.70
CA SER A 44 10.44 -18.51 14.22
C SER A 44 9.49 -17.79 15.18
N ASN A 45 10.04 -16.94 16.05
CA ASN A 45 9.23 -16.17 16.99
C ASN A 45 8.24 -15.22 16.28
N THR A 46 8.68 -14.57 15.20
CA THR A 46 7.83 -13.73 14.34
C THR A 46 6.70 -14.54 13.71
N THR A 47 6.97 -15.75 13.21
CA THR A 47 5.91 -16.62 12.68
C THR A 47 4.86 -16.93 13.75
N LYS A 48 5.30 -17.21 14.99
CA LYS A 48 4.40 -17.45 16.13
C LYS A 48 3.54 -16.23 16.46
N TYR A 49 4.13 -15.03 16.47
CA TYR A 49 3.42 -13.76 16.64
C TYR A 49 2.36 -13.57 15.55
N LEU A 50 2.75 -13.69 14.28
CA LEU A 50 1.87 -13.49 13.12
C LEU A 50 0.70 -14.48 13.08
N LEU A 51 0.86 -15.69 13.61
CA LEU A 51 -0.20 -16.70 13.69
C LEU A 51 -0.99 -16.67 15.01
N GLY A 52 -0.59 -15.82 15.97
CA GLY A 52 -1.20 -15.74 17.29
C GLY A 52 -1.06 -17.05 18.08
N MET A 53 0.15 -17.61 18.09
CA MET A 53 0.48 -18.83 18.84
C MET A 53 0.65 -18.54 20.33
N GLU A 54 0.20 -19.46 21.20
CA GLU A 54 0.31 -19.31 22.66
C GLU A 54 1.76 -19.35 23.16
N ASP A 55 2.64 -20.04 22.44
CA ASP A 55 4.06 -20.19 22.75
C ASP A 55 4.95 -19.14 22.04
N PHE A 56 4.36 -18.05 21.56
CA PHE A 56 5.09 -16.85 21.15
C PHE A 56 5.87 -16.28 22.34
N GLN A 57 7.18 -16.09 22.16
CA GLN A 57 8.06 -15.51 23.17
C GLN A 57 7.96 -13.98 23.11
N LYS A 58 7.04 -13.44 23.91
CA LYS A 58 6.89 -12.01 24.16
C LYS A 58 7.82 -11.51 25.28
N PRO A 59 8.08 -10.21 25.39
CA PRO A 59 8.74 -9.62 26.54
C PRO A 59 8.06 -9.97 27.87
N ASP A 60 8.84 -10.01 28.95
CA ASP A 60 8.29 -10.18 30.30
C ASP A 60 7.37 -8.99 30.64
N PRO A 61 6.18 -9.22 31.23
CA PRO A 61 5.27 -8.14 31.59
C PRO A 61 5.84 -7.30 32.73
N GLU A 62 5.81 -5.97 32.57
CA GLU A 62 6.11 -5.06 33.67
C GLU A 62 5.00 -5.06 34.73
N THR A 63 5.33 -4.67 35.95
CA THR A 63 4.29 -4.42 36.98
C THR A 63 3.51 -3.13 36.66
N GLU A 64 4.23 -2.12 36.18
CA GLU A 64 3.69 -0.84 35.73
C GLU A 64 4.65 -0.21 34.72
N ILE A 65 4.12 0.63 33.81
CA ILE A 65 4.90 1.40 32.85
C ILE A 65 4.65 2.89 33.17
N PRO A 66 5.40 3.48 34.12
CA PRO A 66 5.00 4.73 34.75
C PRO A 66 5.36 5.99 33.95
N THR A 67 6.24 5.88 32.95
CA THR A 67 6.75 7.03 32.18
C THR A 67 6.69 6.79 30.68
N ALA A 68 6.61 7.88 29.90
CA ALA A 68 6.61 7.80 28.45
C ALA A 68 7.89 7.13 27.91
N MET A 69 9.07 7.39 28.49
CA MET A 69 10.30 6.72 28.08
C MET A 69 10.25 5.22 28.36
N ALA A 70 9.76 4.80 29.54
CA ALA A 70 9.58 3.37 29.84
C ALA A 70 8.62 2.71 28.85
N SER A 71 7.55 3.42 28.46
CA SER A 71 6.58 2.96 27.45
C SER A 71 7.21 2.83 26.05
N ALA A 72 8.00 3.81 25.62
CA ALA A 72 8.74 3.76 24.36
C ALA A 72 9.75 2.58 24.34
N MET A 73 10.50 2.42 25.43
CA MET A 73 11.45 1.31 25.61
C MET A 73 10.75 -0.05 25.57
N LYS A 74 9.61 -0.20 26.27
CA LYS A 74 8.85 -1.46 26.26
C LYS A 74 8.28 -1.78 24.88
N GLY A 75 7.82 -0.75 24.16
CA GLY A 75 7.38 -0.89 22.77
C GLY A 75 8.51 -1.36 21.84
N ALA A 76 9.71 -0.78 22.00
CA ALA A 76 10.88 -1.15 21.22
C ALA A 76 11.40 -2.57 21.58
N GLU A 77 11.31 -2.97 22.84
CA GLU A 77 11.60 -4.35 23.27
C GLU A 77 10.67 -5.34 22.56
N PHE A 78 9.35 -5.09 22.57
CA PHE A 78 8.40 -5.94 21.85
C PHE A 78 8.70 -5.98 20.35
N LEU A 79 8.99 -4.83 19.73
CA LEU A 79 9.32 -4.75 18.32
C LEU A 79 10.57 -5.59 17.97
N GLY A 80 11.59 -5.58 18.82
CA GLY A 80 12.79 -6.40 18.65
C GLY A 80 12.53 -7.91 18.66
N HIS A 81 11.51 -8.38 19.38
CA HIS A 81 11.12 -9.81 19.42
C HIS A 81 10.47 -10.31 18.12
N ILE A 82 10.06 -9.40 17.23
CA ILE A 82 9.39 -9.72 15.96
C ILE A 82 10.17 -9.21 14.74
N GLN A 83 11.44 -8.81 14.92
CA GLN A 83 12.34 -8.52 13.82
C GLN A 83 12.92 -9.83 13.25
N GLU A 84 12.90 -9.98 11.94
CA GLU A 84 13.55 -11.10 11.27
C GLU A 84 15.08 -10.89 11.21
N GLU A 85 15.85 -11.98 11.06
CA GLU A 85 17.31 -11.92 11.03
C GLU A 85 17.87 -11.03 9.92
N CYS A 86 17.17 -10.92 8.79
CA CYS A 86 17.57 -10.04 7.70
C CYS A 86 17.33 -8.55 8.00
N GLY A 87 16.67 -8.21 9.12
CA GLY A 87 16.48 -6.85 9.63
C GLY A 87 15.08 -6.26 9.40
N ILE A 88 14.18 -6.99 8.74
CA ILE A 88 12.83 -6.52 8.40
C ILE A 88 11.81 -6.85 9.49
N PHE A 89 10.62 -6.24 9.37
CA PHE A 89 9.43 -6.59 10.14
C PHE A 89 8.37 -7.14 9.19
N ALA A 90 8.27 -8.47 9.10
CA ALA A 90 7.30 -9.11 8.23
C ALA A 90 5.88 -8.82 8.72
N CYS A 91 5.00 -8.36 7.82
CA CYS A 91 3.65 -7.98 8.19
C CYS A 91 2.62 -8.20 7.08
N GLN A 92 1.36 -8.38 7.49
CA GLN A 92 0.25 -8.62 6.56
C GLN A 92 -0.28 -7.29 6.01
N TYR A 93 0.36 -6.74 4.97
CA TYR A 93 -0.02 -5.48 4.31
C TYR A 93 -1.28 -5.62 3.45
N LYS A 94 -2.45 -5.62 4.09
CA LYS A 94 -3.76 -5.94 3.51
C LYS A 94 -4.75 -4.78 3.63
N GLY A 95 -5.95 -4.95 3.08
CA GLY A 95 -7.05 -3.99 3.19
C GLY A 95 -7.95 -4.05 1.96
N PRO A 96 -7.39 -3.87 0.74
CA PRO A 96 -8.18 -3.94 -0.49
C PRO A 96 -8.80 -5.32 -0.71
N MET A 97 -10.12 -5.36 -0.97
CA MET A 97 -10.89 -6.60 -1.11
C MET A 97 -11.00 -7.09 -2.56
N PHE A 98 -10.17 -6.56 -3.45
CA PHE A 98 -10.09 -6.93 -4.87
C PHE A 98 -8.70 -7.47 -5.28
N MET A 99 -7.79 -7.73 -4.33
CA MET A 99 -6.45 -8.26 -4.65
C MET A 99 -6.46 -9.78 -4.87
N THR A 100 -7.17 -10.52 -4.03
CA THR A 100 -7.19 -12.00 -4.06
C THR A 100 -7.70 -12.56 -5.38
N VAL A 101 -8.58 -11.83 -6.08
CA VAL A 101 -9.07 -12.26 -7.39
C VAL A 101 -7.95 -12.39 -8.40
N GLY A 102 -6.94 -11.52 -8.40
CA GLY A 102 -5.83 -11.61 -9.35
C GLY A 102 -5.05 -12.92 -9.22
N TYR A 103 -4.71 -13.31 -7.99
CA TYR A 103 -4.01 -14.56 -7.70
C TYR A 103 -4.84 -15.79 -8.11
N VAL A 104 -6.14 -15.81 -7.75
CA VAL A 104 -7.03 -16.94 -8.03
C VAL A 104 -7.36 -17.03 -9.52
N PHE A 105 -7.66 -15.89 -10.15
CA PHE A 105 -7.89 -15.80 -11.59
C PHE A 105 -6.68 -16.28 -12.38
N ALA A 106 -5.48 -15.75 -12.12
CA ALA A 106 -4.30 -16.10 -12.91
C ALA A 106 -4.05 -17.61 -12.82
N SER A 107 -4.13 -18.16 -11.61
CA SER A 107 -4.00 -19.61 -11.37
C SER A 107 -5.05 -20.42 -12.13
N TYR A 108 -6.30 -19.97 -12.11
CA TYR A 108 -7.41 -20.64 -12.78
C TYR A 108 -7.26 -20.59 -14.30
N PHE A 109 -6.94 -19.43 -14.87
CA PHE A 109 -6.75 -19.21 -16.31
C PHE A 109 -5.61 -20.06 -16.85
N THR A 110 -4.48 -20.13 -16.13
CA THR A 110 -3.29 -20.87 -16.56
C THR A 110 -3.29 -22.33 -16.13
N LYS A 111 -4.38 -22.81 -15.49
CA LYS A 111 -4.52 -24.16 -14.94
C LYS A 111 -3.40 -24.50 -13.94
N THR A 112 -2.88 -23.49 -13.25
CA THR A 112 -1.86 -23.64 -12.19
C THR A 112 -2.55 -23.98 -10.87
N PRO A 113 -2.22 -25.11 -10.23
CA PRO A 113 -2.87 -25.51 -8.99
C PRO A 113 -2.52 -24.57 -7.82
N ILE A 114 -3.51 -24.28 -6.98
CA ILE A 114 -3.31 -23.69 -5.65
C ILE A 114 -3.37 -24.84 -4.63
N PRO A 115 -2.38 -25.00 -3.74
CA PRO A 115 -2.43 -26.02 -2.68
C PRO A 115 -3.69 -25.89 -1.83
N ASP A 116 -4.31 -27.02 -1.47
CA ASP A 116 -5.61 -27.00 -0.77
C ASP A 116 -5.56 -26.29 0.58
N VAL A 117 -4.43 -26.38 1.30
CA VAL A 117 -4.22 -25.63 2.54
C VAL A 117 -4.21 -24.11 2.31
N LYS A 118 -3.64 -23.64 1.18
CA LYS A 118 -3.66 -22.22 0.80
C LYS A 118 -5.08 -21.81 0.40
N LYS A 119 -5.82 -22.64 -0.34
CA LYS A 119 -7.24 -22.38 -0.65
C LYS A 119 -8.07 -22.23 0.61
N HIS A 120 -7.90 -23.15 1.57
CA HIS A 120 -8.60 -23.14 2.85
C HIS A 120 -8.35 -21.84 3.62
N GLU A 121 -7.08 -21.41 3.76
CA GLU A 121 -6.77 -20.18 4.48
C GLU A 121 -7.18 -18.91 3.72
N MET A 122 -7.20 -18.93 2.39
CA MET A 122 -7.79 -17.84 1.59
C MET A 122 -9.30 -17.74 1.76
N ILE A 123 -10.00 -18.88 1.79
CA ILE A 123 -11.43 -18.93 2.13
C ILE A 123 -11.66 -18.34 3.52
N ARG A 124 -10.86 -18.75 4.52
CA ARG A 124 -10.98 -18.24 5.89
C ARG A 124 -10.80 -16.72 5.94
N TYR A 125 -9.79 -16.19 5.27
CA TYR A 125 -9.57 -14.74 5.22
C TYR A 125 -10.79 -14.00 4.67
N ILE A 126 -11.29 -14.40 3.50
CA ILE A 126 -12.45 -13.76 2.86
C ILE A 126 -13.71 -13.89 3.73
N VAL A 127 -13.94 -15.05 4.33
CA VAL A 127 -15.06 -15.26 5.26
C VAL A 127 -14.95 -14.32 6.46
N ASN A 128 -13.76 -14.16 7.02
CA ASN A 128 -13.52 -13.35 8.22
C ASN A 128 -13.61 -11.84 7.98
N THR A 129 -13.54 -11.38 6.73
CA THR A 129 -13.75 -9.99 6.33
C THR A 129 -15.17 -9.71 5.82
N ALA A 130 -16.06 -10.70 5.83
CA ALA A 130 -17.45 -10.51 5.41
C ALA A 130 -18.17 -9.52 6.33
N HIS A 131 -18.90 -8.57 5.75
CA HIS A 131 -19.63 -7.57 6.52
C HIS A 131 -20.61 -8.26 7.48
N PRO A 132 -20.59 -7.94 8.79
CA PRO A 132 -21.24 -8.75 9.82
C PRO A 132 -22.76 -8.83 9.64
N VAL A 133 -23.38 -7.78 9.10
CA VAL A 133 -24.84 -7.69 8.98
C VAL A 133 -25.34 -8.40 7.72
N ASP A 134 -24.83 -8.05 6.55
CA ASP A 134 -25.37 -8.48 5.26
C ASP A 134 -24.48 -9.49 4.53
N GLY A 135 -23.27 -9.80 5.02
CA GLY A 135 -22.39 -10.83 4.46
C GLY A 135 -21.84 -10.50 3.07
N GLY A 136 -21.87 -9.25 2.66
CA GLY A 136 -21.15 -8.76 1.48
C GLY A 136 -19.74 -8.28 1.80
N TRP A 137 -19.10 -7.66 0.81
CA TRP A 137 -17.79 -7.02 0.93
C TRP A 137 -17.78 -5.70 0.16
N GLY A 138 -17.00 -4.73 0.64
CA GLY A 138 -16.80 -3.45 -0.02
C GLY A 138 -15.53 -3.39 -0.87
N LEU A 139 -15.09 -2.16 -1.20
CA LEU A 139 -13.83 -1.95 -1.93
C LEU A 139 -12.61 -2.38 -1.09
N HIS A 140 -12.69 -2.20 0.23
CA HIS A 140 -11.69 -2.60 1.21
C HIS A 140 -12.35 -3.20 2.46
N SER A 141 -11.55 -3.73 3.39
CA SER A 141 -11.97 -4.56 4.53
C SER A 141 -12.90 -3.84 5.53
N VAL A 142 -12.81 -2.52 5.62
CA VAL A 142 -13.65 -1.68 6.51
C VAL A 142 -14.73 -0.88 5.77
N ASP A 143 -14.95 -1.15 4.48
CA ASP A 143 -16.00 -0.50 3.68
C ASP A 143 -17.36 -1.18 3.84
N LYS A 144 -18.42 -0.47 3.49
CA LYS A 144 -19.77 -1.02 3.32
C LYS A 144 -19.80 -2.04 2.18
N SER A 145 -20.75 -2.97 2.20
CA SER A 145 -20.93 -3.92 1.10
C SER A 145 -21.23 -3.20 -0.23
N THR A 146 -20.43 -3.48 -1.26
CA THR A 146 -20.59 -2.92 -2.61
C THR A 146 -20.83 -4.01 -3.66
N CYS A 147 -21.26 -3.62 -4.87
CA CYS A 147 -21.45 -4.58 -5.96
C CYS A 147 -20.11 -5.19 -6.35
N PHE A 148 -19.06 -4.37 -6.46
CA PHE A 148 -17.73 -4.83 -6.83
C PHE A 148 -17.16 -5.81 -5.81
N GLY A 149 -17.05 -5.38 -4.55
CA GLY A 149 -16.48 -6.19 -3.48
C GLY A 149 -17.23 -7.50 -3.30
N THR A 150 -18.57 -7.44 -3.29
CA THR A 150 -19.39 -8.64 -3.09
C THR A 150 -19.32 -9.59 -4.28
N THR A 151 -19.33 -9.08 -5.52
CA THR A 151 -19.23 -9.95 -6.71
C THR A 151 -17.90 -10.67 -6.74
N ILE A 152 -16.81 -9.94 -6.58
CA ILE A 152 -15.46 -10.49 -6.72
C ILE A 152 -15.18 -11.51 -5.62
N ASN A 153 -15.46 -11.20 -4.36
CA ASN A 153 -15.22 -12.13 -3.26
C ASN A 153 -16.13 -13.35 -3.30
N TYR A 154 -17.39 -13.19 -3.75
CA TYR A 154 -18.26 -14.34 -4.01
C TYR A 154 -17.65 -15.29 -5.06
N VAL A 155 -17.24 -14.74 -6.20
CA VAL A 155 -16.63 -15.54 -7.28
C VAL A 155 -15.35 -16.22 -6.80
N VAL A 156 -14.48 -15.50 -6.08
CA VAL A 156 -13.25 -16.09 -5.51
C VAL A 156 -13.56 -17.26 -4.57
N LEU A 157 -14.53 -17.12 -3.66
CA LEU A 157 -14.94 -18.21 -2.77
C LEU A 157 -15.40 -19.45 -3.55
N ARG A 158 -16.18 -19.25 -4.62
CA ARG A 158 -16.63 -20.36 -5.49
C ARG A 158 -15.46 -21.04 -6.20
N LEU A 159 -14.54 -20.25 -6.78
CA LEU A 159 -13.34 -20.77 -7.47
C LEU A 159 -12.37 -21.49 -6.52
N LEU A 160 -12.29 -21.09 -5.25
CA LEU A 160 -11.51 -21.77 -4.22
C LEU A 160 -12.18 -23.05 -3.70
N GLY A 161 -13.45 -23.30 -4.06
CA GLY A 161 -14.17 -24.53 -3.75
C GLY A 161 -15.22 -24.43 -2.64
N LEU A 162 -15.54 -23.24 -2.14
CA LEU A 162 -16.60 -23.08 -1.13
C LEU A 162 -17.99 -23.28 -1.79
N PRO A 163 -18.84 -24.23 -1.34
CA PRO A 163 -20.13 -24.53 -1.98
C PRO A 163 -21.12 -23.35 -2.00
N GLU A 164 -21.92 -23.25 -3.05
CA GLU A 164 -22.98 -22.24 -3.26
C GLU A 164 -24.08 -22.27 -2.20
N HIS A 165 -24.24 -23.41 -1.53
CA HIS A 165 -25.20 -23.64 -0.46
C HIS A 165 -24.60 -23.33 0.92
N HIS A 166 -23.28 -23.09 1.00
CA HIS A 166 -22.63 -22.67 2.25
C HIS A 166 -23.25 -21.34 2.71
N GLU A 167 -23.46 -21.19 4.02
CA GLU A 167 -24.25 -20.07 4.55
C GLU A 167 -23.66 -18.70 4.18
N VAL A 168 -22.32 -18.60 4.10
CA VAL A 168 -21.61 -17.40 3.63
C VAL A 168 -21.97 -17.09 2.18
N CYS A 169 -21.89 -18.07 1.26
CA CYS A 169 -22.25 -17.88 -0.14
C CYS A 169 -23.73 -17.51 -0.31
N VAL A 170 -24.63 -18.14 0.46
CA VAL A 170 -26.07 -17.81 0.43
C VAL A 170 -26.30 -16.35 0.84
N LYS A 171 -25.65 -15.90 1.92
CA LYS A 171 -25.78 -14.53 2.44
C LYS A 171 -25.19 -13.51 1.47
N ALA A 172 -23.98 -13.76 0.97
CA ALA A 172 -23.30 -12.95 -0.03
C ALA A 172 -24.10 -12.82 -1.33
N ARG A 173 -24.60 -13.95 -1.88
CA ARG A 173 -25.45 -13.95 -3.08
C ARG A 173 -26.72 -13.15 -2.85
N LYS A 174 -27.38 -13.29 -1.70
CA LYS A 174 -28.56 -12.48 -1.37
C LYS A 174 -28.25 -10.98 -1.37
N THR A 175 -27.10 -10.59 -0.85
CA THR A 175 -26.64 -9.19 -0.81
C THR A 175 -26.29 -8.67 -2.21
N LEU A 176 -25.55 -9.45 -3.00
CA LEU A 176 -25.27 -9.13 -4.40
C LEU A 176 -26.54 -8.91 -5.23
N LEU A 177 -27.53 -9.81 -5.09
CA LEU A 177 -28.79 -9.68 -5.81
C LEU A 177 -29.59 -8.45 -5.36
N LYS A 178 -29.52 -8.04 -4.08
CA LYS A 178 -30.10 -6.76 -3.63
C LYS A 178 -29.42 -5.54 -4.26
N LEU A 179 -28.11 -5.64 -4.51
CA LEU A 179 -27.31 -4.60 -5.18
C LEU A 179 -27.50 -4.57 -6.71
N GLY A 180 -28.36 -5.44 -7.26
CA GLY A 180 -28.68 -5.48 -8.68
C GLY A 180 -27.99 -6.59 -9.49
N GLY A 181 -27.25 -7.48 -8.81
CA GLY A 181 -26.45 -8.53 -9.43
C GLY A 181 -25.16 -8.00 -10.04
N ALA A 182 -24.38 -8.90 -10.66
CA ALA A 182 -23.07 -8.59 -11.23
C ALA A 182 -23.10 -7.60 -12.42
N MET A 183 -24.28 -7.28 -12.96
CA MET A 183 -24.44 -6.33 -14.07
C MET A 183 -23.88 -4.94 -13.77
N GLY A 184 -23.97 -4.51 -12.51
CA GLY A 184 -23.54 -3.18 -12.06
C GLY A 184 -22.09 -3.09 -11.61
N ASN A 185 -21.23 -4.05 -11.94
CA ASN A 185 -19.82 -3.96 -11.58
C ASN A 185 -19.14 -2.73 -12.23
N PRO A 186 -18.23 -2.05 -11.53
CA PRO A 186 -17.29 -1.08 -12.12
C PRO A 186 -16.41 -1.70 -13.20
N HIS A 187 -15.68 -0.88 -13.94
CA HIS A 187 -14.83 -1.29 -15.06
C HIS A 187 -13.90 -2.45 -14.72
N TRP A 188 -13.19 -2.39 -13.60
CA TRP A 188 -12.28 -3.47 -13.17
C TRP A 188 -13.02 -4.75 -12.82
N GLY A 189 -14.18 -4.66 -12.17
CA GLY A 189 -15.01 -5.83 -11.89
C GLY A 189 -15.50 -6.50 -13.17
N LYS A 190 -15.95 -5.70 -14.14
CA LYS A 190 -16.35 -6.22 -15.46
C LYS A 190 -15.18 -6.87 -16.19
N ALA A 191 -13.99 -6.27 -16.15
CA ALA A 191 -12.79 -6.85 -16.76
C ALA A 191 -12.42 -8.21 -16.17
N TRP A 192 -12.37 -8.32 -14.83
CA TRP A 192 -12.12 -9.61 -14.16
C TRP A 192 -13.16 -10.66 -14.50
N LEU A 193 -14.45 -10.29 -14.48
CA LEU A 193 -15.53 -11.21 -14.83
C LEU A 193 -15.46 -11.61 -16.30
N SER A 194 -15.12 -10.71 -17.22
CA SER A 194 -14.93 -11.05 -18.63
C SER A 194 -13.78 -12.03 -18.83
N LEU A 195 -12.66 -11.81 -18.17
CA LEU A 195 -11.53 -12.75 -18.21
C LEU A 195 -11.90 -14.14 -17.67
N LEU A 196 -12.75 -14.22 -16.65
CA LEU A 196 -13.31 -15.48 -16.12
C LEU A 196 -14.49 -16.03 -16.94
N ASN A 197 -14.85 -15.39 -18.06
CA ASN A 197 -16.01 -15.75 -18.88
C ASN A 197 -17.36 -15.68 -18.14
N LEU A 198 -17.45 -14.82 -17.12
CA LEU A 198 -18.65 -14.53 -16.33
C LEU A 198 -19.35 -13.22 -16.73
N TYR A 199 -18.80 -12.46 -17.69
CA TYR A 199 -19.37 -11.22 -18.22
C TYR A 199 -18.93 -11.00 -19.68
N GLY A 200 -19.79 -10.53 -20.58
CA GLY A 200 -19.40 -10.30 -21.98
C GLY A 200 -18.47 -9.09 -22.16
N TRP A 201 -17.36 -9.25 -22.88
CA TRP A 201 -16.42 -8.15 -23.17
C TRP A 201 -17.09 -6.95 -23.85
N GLU A 202 -18.21 -7.16 -24.53
CA GLU A 202 -19.03 -6.10 -25.12
C GLU A 202 -19.56 -5.12 -24.07
N GLY A 203 -19.69 -5.52 -22.82
CA GLY A 203 -20.13 -4.66 -21.73
C GLY A 203 -19.00 -4.05 -20.92
N VAL A 204 -17.75 -4.14 -21.39
CA VAL A 204 -16.58 -3.48 -20.80
C VAL A 204 -16.23 -2.26 -21.66
N ASN A 205 -15.83 -1.16 -21.02
CA ASN A 205 -15.26 -0.02 -21.75
C ASN A 205 -13.89 -0.41 -22.33
N PRO A 206 -13.55 0.04 -23.55
CA PRO A 206 -12.33 -0.41 -24.21
C PRO A 206 -11.08 0.20 -23.59
N ALA A 207 -10.01 -0.60 -23.50
CA ALA A 207 -8.65 -0.16 -23.22
C ALA A 207 -7.80 -0.35 -24.50
N PRO A 208 -7.70 0.65 -25.39
CA PRO A 208 -7.10 0.46 -26.71
C PRO A 208 -5.58 0.35 -26.62
N PRO A 209 -4.97 -0.81 -26.93
CA PRO A 209 -3.52 -0.99 -26.82
C PRO A 209 -2.76 -0.14 -27.85
N GLU A 210 -3.41 0.33 -28.93
CA GLU A 210 -2.80 1.14 -29.98
C GLU A 210 -2.26 2.47 -29.47
N MET A 211 -2.71 2.92 -28.29
CA MET A 211 -2.16 4.12 -27.64
C MET A 211 -0.65 3.99 -27.34
N TRP A 212 -0.14 2.77 -27.19
CA TRP A 212 1.31 2.51 -27.01
C TRP A 212 2.13 2.67 -28.28
N LEU A 213 1.49 2.84 -29.46
CA LEU A 213 2.17 3.14 -30.72
C LEU A 213 2.23 4.65 -31.01
N LEU A 214 1.60 5.47 -30.18
CA LEU A 214 1.61 6.92 -30.35
C LEU A 214 3.04 7.47 -30.16
N PRO A 215 3.38 8.60 -30.79
CA PRO A 215 4.60 9.33 -30.42
C PRO A 215 4.57 9.77 -28.95
N TYR A 216 5.67 9.59 -28.23
CA TYR A 216 5.80 9.98 -26.81
C TYR A 216 5.55 11.47 -26.55
N SER A 217 5.68 12.32 -27.58
CA SER A 217 5.39 13.75 -27.50
C SER A 217 3.90 14.08 -27.31
N LEU A 218 2.99 13.13 -27.58
CA LEU A 218 1.57 13.32 -27.34
C LEU A 218 1.24 13.18 -25.85
N SER A 219 0.46 14.13 -25.31
CA SER A 219 0.09 14.17 -23.89
C SER A 219 -0.68 12.95 -23.41
N ILE A 220 -1.44 12.32 -24.31
CA ILE A 220 -2.26 11.13 -24.02
C ILE A 220 -1.46 9.82 -24.00
N HIS A 221 -0.16 9.84 -24.36
CA HIS A 221 0.65 8.63 -24.46
C HIS A 221 0.72 7.88 -23.10
N PRO A 222 0.44 6.56 -23.04
CA PRO A 222 0.34 5.83 -21.76
C PRO A 222 1.57 5.86 -20.86
N ALA A 223 2.78 5.92 -21.44
CA ALA A 223 4.03 6.11 -20.68
C ALA A 223 4.10 7.40 -19.83
N ARG A 224 3.20 8.36 -20.07
CA ARG A 224 3.09 9.61 -19.30
C ARG A 224 2.05 9.54 -18.18
N TRP A 225 1.27 8.45 -18.11
CA TRP A 225 0.30 8.24 -17.06
C TRP A 225 0.98 7.82 -15.77
N TRP A 226 0.26 7.94 -14.66
CA TRP A 226 0.68 7.39 -13.38
C TRP A 226 1.10 5.93 -13.52
N VAL A 227 2.17 5.57 -12.81
CA VAL A 227 2.86 4.29 -13.01
C VAL A 227 1.97 3.09 -12.73
N HIS A 228 1.19 3.11 -11.65
CA HIS A 228 0.23 2.04 -11.31
C HIS A 228 -0.82 1.87 -12.41
N THR A 229 -1.41 2.96 -12.87
CA THR A 229 -2.41 2.93 -13.95
C THR A 229 -1.83 2.37 -15.23
N ARG A 230 -0.70 2.87 -15.74
CA ARG A 230 -0.16 2.34 -16.99
C ARG A 230 0.29 0.89 -16.87
N CYS A 231 0.84 0.46 -15.74
CA CYS A 231 1.30 -0.92 -15.54
C CYS A 231 0.14 -1.91 -15.45
N ILE A 232 -1.04 -1.48 -14.97
CA ILE A 232 -2.26 -2.30 -14.97
C ILE A 232 -2.94 -2.29 -16.34
N TYR A 233 -3.05 -1.11 -16.96
CA TYR A 233 -3.73 -0.96 -18.26
C TYR A 233 -2.90 -1.48 -19.44
N LEU A 234 -1.57 -1.61 -19.32
CA LEU A 234 -0.72 -2.21 -20.35
C LEU A 234 -1.17 -3.65 -20.71
N PRO A 235 -1.16 -4.62 -19.78
CA PRO A 235 -1.63 -5.97 -20.09
C PRO A 235 -3.15 -6.06 -20.21
N LEU A 236 -3.93 -5.25 -19.48
CA LEU A 236 -5.38 -5.24 -19.63
C LEU A 236 -5.81 -4.81 -21.04
N ALA A 237 -5.10 -3.85 -21.65
CA ALA A 237 -5.38 -3.43 -23.03
C ALA A 237 -5.13 -4.58 -24.02
N TYR A 238 -4.06 -5.35 -23.84
CA TYR A 238 -3.83 -6.58 -24.61
C TYR A 238 -5.02 -7.55 -24.42
N LEU A 239 -5.35 -7.88 -23.17
CA LEU A 239 -6.38 -8.89 -22.88
C LEU A 239 -7.76 -8.48 -23.40
N SER A 240 -8.15 -7.22 -23.21
CA SER A 240 -9.41 -6.65 -23.68
C SER A 240 -9.50 -6.65 -25.21
N ALA A 241 -8.45 -6.19 -25.90
CA ALA A 241 -8.47 -6.08 -27.37
C ALA A 241 -8.50 -7.45 -28.06
N ASN A 242 -7.90 -8.48 -27.44
CA ASN A 242 -7.90 -9.86 -27.91
C ASN A 242 -9.11 -10.66 -27.40
N ARG A 243 -9.98 -10.07 -26.55
CA ARG A 243 -11.14 -10.72 -25.95
C ARG A 243 -10.78 -12.01 -25.22
N SER A 244 -9.64 -12.00 -24.52
CA SER A 244 -9.15 -13.17 -23.78
C SER A 244 -10.15 -13.58 -22.69
N THR A 245 -10.51 -14.86 -22.62
CA THR A 245 -11.44 -15.41 -21.62
C THR A 245 -11.07 -16.86 -21.28
N CYS A 246 -11.32 -17.29 -20.05
CA CYS A 246 -11.28 -18.71 -19.68
C CYS A 246 -12.23 -19.55 -20.55
N GLU A 247 -11.90 -20.83 -20.73
CA GLU A 247 -12.87 -21.82 -21.18
C GLU A 247 -13.97 -21.97 -20.13
N VAL A 248 -15.23 -22.09 -20.55
CA VAL A 248 -16.35 -22.29 -19.61
C VAL A 248 -16.35 -23.75 -19.15
N ASP A 249 -16.26 -23.94 -17.84
CA ASP A 249 -16.44 -25.24 -17.19
C ASP A 249 -17.76 -25.26 -16.40
N PRO A 250 -18.16 -26.41 -15.83
CA PRO A 250 -19.41 -26.51 -15.07
C PRO A 250 -19.51 -25.54 -13.89
N LEU A 251 -18.38 -25.17 -13.27
CA LEU A 251 -18.37 -24.23 -12.15
C LEU A 251 -18.67 -22.81 -12.63
N LEU A 252 -18.04 -22.36 -13.73
CA LEU A 252 -18.33 -21.05 -14.31
C LEU A 252 -19.77 -20.95 -14.83
N GLU A 253 -20.29 -22.03 -15.43
CA GLU A 253 -21.70 -22.11 -15.84
C GLU A 253 -22.63 -21.98 -14.64
N GLN A 254 -22.32 -22.65 -13.53
CA GLN A 254 -23.06 -22.52 -12.28
C GLN A 254 -23.02 -21.07 -11.76
N ILE A 255 -21.84 -20.46 -11.68
CA ILE A 255 -21.66 -19.07 -11.19
C ILE A 255 -22.46 -18.08 -12.04
N ARG A 256 -22.55 -18.26 -13.37
CA ARG A 256 -23.41 -17.43 -14.25
C ARG A 256 -24.88 -17.46 -13.84
N SER A 257 -25.39 -18.58 -13.31
CA SER A 257 -26.76 -18.66 -12.80
C SER A 257 -26.93 -18.05 -11.39
N GLU A 258 -25.82 -17.83 -10.67
CA GLU A 258 -25.82 -17.39 -9.26
C GLU A 258 -25.72 -15.86 -9.11
N ILE A 259 -24.92 -15.19 -9.95
CA ILE A 259 -24.53 -13.78 -9.72
C ILE A 259 -25.42 -12.74 -10.42
N TYR A 260 -26.35 -13.18 -11.26
CA TYR A 260 -27.29 -12.32 -11.99
C TYR A 260 -28.71 -12.42 -11.44
N LEU A 261 -29.51 -11.36 -11.59
CA LEU A 261 -30.92 -11.36 -11.20
C LEU A 261 -31.72 -12.36 -12.04
N PRO A 262 -32.84 -12.91 -11.51
CA PRO A 262 -33.73 -13.77 -12.29
C PRO A 262 -34.22 -13.15 -13.60
N ARG A 263 -34.43 -11.82 -13.64
CA ARG A 263 -34.82 -11.07 -14.84
C ARG A 263 -33.70 -10.86 -15.87
N GLN A 264 -32.45 -11.16 -15.50
CA GLN A 264 -31.27 -11.10 -16.35
C GLN A 264 -30.90 -12.49 -16.88
N LEU A 265 -31.64 -13.54 -16.50
CA LEU A 265 -31.39 -14.92 -16.92
C LEU A 265 -32.37 -15.35 -18.03
N PRO A 266 -31.98 -16.28 -18.92
CA PRO A 266 -30.68 -16.99 -18.95
C PRO A 266 -29.52 -16.09 -19.36
N TYR A 267 -28.29 -16.42 -18.93
CA TYR A 267 -27.08 -15.61 -19.14
C TYR A 267 -26.85 -15.27 -20.61
N GLU A 268 -27.13 -16.21 -21.50
CA GLU A 268 -26.95 -16.11 -22.95
C GLU A 268 -27.87 -15.07 -23.60
N SER A 269 -28.94 -14.66 -22.90
CA SER A 269 -29.88 -13.63 -23.37
C SER A 269 -29.44 -12.21 -23.06
N ILE A 270 -28.38 -12.04 -22.25
CA ILE A 270 -27.89 -10.73 -21.83
C ILE A 270 -27.18 -10.04 -22.99
N ASP A 271 -27.68 -8.86 -23.38
CA ASP A 271 -26.97 -7.96 -24.28
C ASP A 271 -26.00 -7.06 -23.50
N PHE A 272 -24.81 -7.60 -23.22
CA PHE A 272 -23.77 -6.89 -22.47
C PHE A 272 -23.38 -5.55 -23.10
N SER A 273 -23.57 -5.37 -24.42
CA SER A 273 -23.22 -4.13 -25.11
C SER A 273 -23.99 -2.91 -24.63
N LYS A 274 -25.14 -3.10 -23.97
CA LYS A 274 -25.97 -2.06 -23.34
C LYS A 274 -25.52 -1.68 -21.93
N HIS A 275 -24.56 -2.40 -21.35
CA HIS A 275 -24.21 -2.31 -19.93
C HIS A 275 -22.80 -1.79 -19.64
N ARG A 276 -22.09 -1.25 -20.65
CA ARG A 276 -20.77 -0.63 -20.47
C ARG A 276 -20.73 0.39 -19.35
N ASN A 277 -21.71 1.29 -19.33
CA ASN A 277 -21.81 2.37 -18.35
C ASN A 277 -22.82 2.07 -17.23
N THR A 278 -23.27 0.81 -17.10
CA THR A 278 -24.09 0.40 -15.95
C THR A 278 -23.16 0.13 -14.78
N VAL A 279 -23.18 1.01 -13.76
CA VAL A 279 -22.42 0.85 -12.52
C VAL A 279 -23.39 1.00 -11.35
N CYS A 280 -23.26 0.15 -10.33
CA CYS A 280 -24.06 0.25 -9.13
C CYS A 280 -23.77 1.56 -8.40
N GLY A 281 -24.80 2.27 -7.96
CA GLY A 281 -24.64 3.61 -7.38
C GLY A 281 -23.78 3.63 -6.11
N VAL A 282 -23.67 2.51 -5.38
CA VAL A 282 -22.84 2.41 -4.17
C VAL A 282 -21.34 2.34 -4.49
N ASP A 283 -20.97 1.90 -5.69
CA ASP A 283 -19.60 1.80 -6.18
C ASP A 283 -19.16 3.06 -6.94
N LEU A 284 -20.09 3.97 -7.27
CA LEU A 284 -19.83 5.12 -8.13
C LEU A 284 -19.29 6.31 -7.32
N TYR A 285 -18.01 6.24 -6.96
CA TYR A 285 -17.31 7.35 -6.29
C TYR A 285 -17.06 8.51 -7.27
N TYR A 286 -16.58 8.17 -8.48
CA TYR A 286 -16.12 9.13 -9.48
C TYR A 286 -16.74 8.79 -10.84
N PRO A 287 -17.87 9.43 -11.21
CA PRO A 287 -18.56 9.11 -12.45
C PRO A 287 -17.74 9.51 -13.68
N HIS A 288 -17.87 8.73 -14.77
CA HIS A 288 -17.24 9.08 -16.04
C HIS A 288 -17.66 10.46 -16.53
N THR A 289 -16.71 11.14 -17.17
CA THR A 289 -17.05 12.31 -17.96
C THR A 289 -17.79 11.89 -19.23
N LYS A 290 -18.65 12.77 -19.75
CA LYS A 290 -19.28 12.57 -21.08
C LYS A 290 -18.24 12.47 -22.20
N VAL A 291 -17.06 13.06 -22.01
CA VAL A 291 -15.94 12.98 -22.95
C VAL A 291 -15.44 11.55 -23.03
N LEU A 292 -15.15 10.93 -21.88
CA LEU A 292 -14.72 9.53 -21.82
C LEU A 292 -15.78 8.59 -22.41
N ASP A 293 -17.04 8.76 -22.04
CA ASP A 293 -18.14 7.93 -22.58
C ASP A 293 -18.23 8.01 -24.10
N THR A 294 -18.07 9.21 -24.68
CA THR A 294 -18.09 9.42 -26.13
C THR A 294 -16.88 8.77 -26.79
N LEU A 295 -15.69 8.93 -26.21
CA LEU A 295 -14.46 8.32 -26.72
C LEU A 295 -14.55 6.79 -26.67
N ASN A 296 -15.00 6.22 -25.56
CA ASN A 296 -15.23 4.78 -25.42
C ASN A 296 -16.21 4.27 -26.47
N TRP A 297 -17.32 4.98 -26.70
CA TRP A 297 -18.25 4.63 -27.78
C TRP A 297 -17.56 4.63 -29.15
N CYS A 298 -16.79 5.66 -29.49
CA CYS A 298 -16.04 5.72 -30.75
C CYS A 298 -15.03 4.58 -30.89
N VAL A 299 -14.26 4.31 -29.83
CA VAL A 299 -13.26 3.22 -29.81
C VAL A 299 -13.93 1.87 -30.02
N THR A 300 -15.08 1.60 -29.39
CA THR A 300 -15.79 0.31 -29.61
C THR A 300 -16.23 0.12 -31.06
N LYS A 301 -16.63 1.19 -31.76
CA LYS A 301 -16.97 1.12 -33.19
C LYS A 301 -15.72 0.90 -34.03
N TYR A 302 -14.63 1.59 -33.70
CA TYR A 302 -13.35 1.39 -34.34
C TYR A 302 -12.86 -0.06 -34.20
N GLU A 303 -12.81 -0.60 -32.98
CA GLU A 303 -12.37 -1.98 -32.71
C GLU A 303 -13.20 -3.02 -33.46
N LYS A 304 -14.51 -2.79 -33.57
CA LYS A 304 -15.45 -3.74 -34.16
C LYS A 304 -15.50 -3.70 -35.69
N TYR A 305 -15.38 -2.51 -36.29
CA TYR A 305 -15.68 -2.33 -37.72
C TYR A 305 -14.50 -1.84 -38.56
N ILE A 306 -13.49 -1.23 -37.95
CA ILE A 306 -12.45 -0.49 -38.69
C ILE A 306 -11.05 -1.07 -38.44
N ARG A 307 -10.75 -1.50 -37.21
CA ARG A 307 -9.39 -1.89 -36.80
C ARG A 307 -8.84 -3.03 -37.68
N PRO A 308 -7.74 -2.80 -38.41
CA PRO A 308 -7.09 -3.87 -39.16
C PRO A 308 -6.40 -4.88 -38.24
N GLN A 309 -6.47 -6.17 -38.58
CA GLN A 309 -5.85 -7.23 -37.78
C GLN A 309 -4.32 -7.10 -37.68
N TRP A 310 -3.67 -6.56 -38.71
CA TRP A 310 -2.22 -6.34 -38.70
C TRP A 310 -1.82 -5.32 -37.62
N LEU A 311 -2.66 -4.30 -37.37
CA LEU A 311 -2.41 -3.27 -36.38
C LEU A 311 -2.56 -3.84 -34.97
N LEU A 312 -3.59 -4.65 -34.73
CA LEU A 312 -3.74 -5.38 -33.47
C LEU A 312 -2.54 -6.30 -33.21
N LYS A 313 -2.11 -7.08 -34.20
CA LYS A 313 -0.93 -7.96 -34.07
C LYS A 313 0.36 -7.16 -33.78
N HIS A 314 0.55 -6.04 -34.45
CA HIS A 314 1.72 -5.17 -34.20
C HIS A 314 1.70 -4.61 -32.78
N THR A 315 0.53 -4.15 -32.35
CA THR A 315 0.33 -3.59 -31.02
C THR A 315 0.52 -4.64 -29.92
N ASN A 316 -0.03 -5.85 -30.09
CA ASN A 316 0.18 -6.97 -29.18
C ASN A 316 1.67 -7.25 -28.98
N LYS A 317 2.44 -7.28 -30.07
CA LYS A 317 3.90 -7.45 -30.00
C LYS A 317 4.55 -6.32 -29.20
N THR A 318 4.19 -5.07 -29.48
CA THR A 318 4.75 -3.91 -28.74
C THR A 318 4.42 -3.97 -27.26
N VAL A 319 3.17 -4.27 -26.89
CA VAL A 319 2.75 -4.43 -25.49
C VAL A 319 3.54 -5.56 -24.84
N TYR A 320 3.69 -6.71 -25.50
CA TYR A 320 4.43 -7.83 -24.95
C TYR A 320 5.94 -7.53 -24.77
N GLU A 321 6.56 -6.79 -25.69
CA GLU A 321 7.95 -6.31 -25.49
C GLU A 321 8.07 -5.42 -24.26
N LEU A 322 7.08 -4.57 -23.97
CA LEU A 322 7.08 -3.75 -22.75
C LEU A 322 6.89 -4.61 -21.49
N ILE A 323 6.02 -5.62 -21.54
CA ILE A 323 5.85 -6.58 -20.43
C ILE A 323 7.16 -7.31 -20.14
N LYS A 324 7.90 -7.76 -21.16
CA LYS A 324 9.21 -8.41 -20.94
C LYS A 324 10.21 -7.48 -20.25
N LYS A 325 10.22 -6.19 -20.59
CA LYS A 325 11.06 -5.19 -19.89
C LYS A 325 10.62 -4.99 -18.45
N GLU A 326 9.32 -4.98 -18.18
CA GLU A 326 8.79 -4.94 -16.83
C GLU A 326 9.24 -6.16 -16.01
N CYS A 327 9.17 -7.37 -16.59
CA CYS A 327 9.65 -8.58 -15.94
C CYS A 327 11.15 -8.51 -15.62
N GLN A 328 11.96 -7.98 -16.54
CA GLN A 328 13.40 -7.80 -16.30
C GLN A 328 13.68 -6.78 -15.20
N ASN A 329 12.91 -5.69 -15.13
CA ASN A 329 13.07 -4.66 -14.10
C ASN A 329 12.67 -5.14 -12.69
N THR A 330 11.80 -6.15 -12.58
CA THR A 330 11.10 -6.50 -11.32
C THR A 330 11.27 -7.96 -10.93
N GLU A 331 12.12 -8.70 -11.65
CA GLU A 331 12.18 -10.17 -11.59
C GLU A 331 10.78 -10.81 -11.58
N TYR A 332 9.89 -10.39 -12.49
CA TYR A 332 8.50 -10.87 -12.63
C TYR A 332 7.52 -10.46 -11.52
N LEU A 333 7.92 -9.72 -10.47
CA LEU A 333 7.00 -9.27 -9.41
C LEU A 333 6.00 -8.21 -9.87
N CYS A 334 6.38 -7.39 -10.86
CA CYS A 334 5.64 -6.21 -11.29
C CYS A 334 5.42 -5.19 -10.14
N ILE A 335 4.72 -4.10 -10.42
CA ILE A 335 4.46 -3.07 -9.38
C ILE A 335 3.45 -3.51 -8.32
N ALA A 336 2.45 -4.32 -8.69
CA ALA A 336 1.33 -4.69 -7.83
C ALA A 336 0.76 -6.06 -8.22
N PRO A 337 0.07 -6.76 -7.31
CA PRO A 337 -0.50 -8.08 -7.59
C PRO A 337 -1.51 -8.10 -8.75
N VAL A 338 -2.19 -6.98 -9.01
CA VAL A 338 -3.10 -6.82 -10.16
C VAL A 338 -2.34 -6.87 -11.49
N SER A 339 -1.27 -6.08 -11.62
CA SER A 339 -0.45 -6.08 -12.85
C SER A 339 0.32 -7.38 -13.01
N PHE A 340 0.80 -7.97 -11.90
CA PHE A 340 1.37 -9.33 -11.87
C PHE A 340 0.42 -10.35 -12.51
N ALA A 341 -0.84 -10.40 -12.07
CA ALA A 341 -1.80 -11.39 -12.55
C ALA A 341 -2.10 -11.25 -14.05
N PHE A 342 -2.25 -10.02 -14.54
CA PHE A 342 -2.47 -9.79 -15.97
C PHE A 342 -1.22 -10.09 -16.80
N ASN A 343 -0.03 -9.68 -16.35
CA ASN A 343 1.23 -9.96 -17.06
C ASN A 343 1.51 -11.46 -17.13
N MET A 344 1.29 -12.20 -16.03
CA MET A 344 1.42 -13.67 -15.99
C MET A 344 0.53 -14.33 -17.06
N VAL A 345 -0.73 -13.89 -17.19
CA VAL A 345 -1.65 -14.44 -18.20
C VAL A 345 -1.25 -14.04 -19.62
N VAL A 346 -0.81 -12.81 -19.85
CA VAL A 346 -0.32 -12.40 -21.18
C VAL A 346 0.91 -13.22 -21.57
N THR A 347 1.87 -13.42 -20.66
CA THR A 347 3.05 -14.26 -20.90
C THR A 347 2.66 -15.72 -21.17
N PHE A 348 1.69 -16.27 -20.43
CA PHE A 348 1.16 -17.61 -20.71
C PHE A 348 0.55 -17.70 -22.11
N LEU A 349 -0.21 -16.69 -22.55
CA LEU A 349 -0.83 -16.66 -23.87
C LEU A 349 0.18 -16.50 -25.02
N GLU A 350 1.25 -15.72 -24.80
CA GLU A 350 2.27 -15.45 -25.83
C GLU A 350 3.33 -16.55 -25.93
N GLU A 351 3.75 -17.15 -24.82
CA GLU A 351 4.87 -18.10 -24.78
C GLU A 351 4.51 -19.52 -24.33
N GLY A 352 3.35 -19.72 -23.71
CA GLY A 352 2.90 -21.02 -23.23
C GLY A 352 3.38 -21.41 -21.82
N PRO A 353 2.85 -22.53 -21.28
CA PRO A 353 3.09 -22.97 -19.90
C PRO A 353 4.52 -23.42 -19.58
N ASP A 354 5.28 -23.82 -20.60
CA ASP A 354 6.63 -24.37 -20.42
C ASP A 354 7.73 -23.30 -20.61
N SER A 355 7.34 -22.03 -20.81
CA SER A 355 8.28 -20.94 -21.06
C SER A 355 9.02 -20.52 -19.79
N ALA A 356 10.30 -20.17 -19.93
CA ALA A 356 11.10 -19.67 -18.81
C ALA A 356 10.50 -18.39 -18.20
N ALA A 357 9.89 -17.52 -19.01
CA ALA A 357 9.24 -16.31 -18.53
C ALA A 357 8.00 -16.64 -17.69
N PHE A 358 7.19 -17.62 -18.11
CA PHE A 358 6.04 -18.07 -17.32
C PHE A 358 6.47 -18.73 -16.00
N HIS A 359 7.52 -19.55 -16.03
CA HIS A 359 8.10 -20.11 -14.80
C HIS A 359 8.65 -19.03 -13.85
N GLY A 360 9.15 -17.90 -14.38
CA GLY A 360 9.52 -16.73 -13.58
C GLY A 360 8.34 -16.16 -12.78
N PHE A 361 7.16 -16.04 -13.39
CA PHE A 361 5.94 -15.67 -12.66
C PHE A 361 5.54 -16.71 -11.62
N LEU A 362 5.66 -18.00 -11.94
CA LEU A 362 5.34 -19.06 -10.98
C LEU A 362 6.24 -19.02 -9.74
N ASP A 363 7.53 -18.72 -9.90
CA ASP A 363 8.48 -18.57 -8.79
C ASP A 363 8.08 -17.43 -7.84
N LYS A 364 7.60 -16.30 -8.38
CA LYS A 364 7.25 -15.11 -7.60
C LYS A 364 5.79 -15.06 -7.14
N LYS A 365 4.95 -15.99 -7.59
CA LYS A 365 3.50 -15.96 -7.37
C LYS A 365 3.10 -15.86 -5.91
N ASP A 366 3.88 -16.47 -5.03
CA ASP A 366 3.60 -16.54 -3.60
C ASP A 366 4.24 -15.40 -2.78
N ASP A 367 5.03 -14.53 -3.41
CA ASP A 367 5.66 -13.36 -2.77
C ASP A 367 4.64 -12.27 -2.38
N VAL A 368 3.46 -12.29 -2.98
CA VAL A 368 2.37 -11.35 -2.70
C VAL A 368 1.34 -11.91 -1.72
N VAL A 369 1.55 -13.12 -1.20
CA VAL A 369 0.59 -13.82 -0.35
C VAL A 369 1.12 -13.88 1.08
N PHE A 370 0.30 -13.47 2.05
CA PHE A 370 0.72 -13.37 3.44
C PHE A 370 -0.30 -13.96 4.41
N HIS A 371 0.19 -14.81 5.33
CA HIS A 371 -0.62 -15.48 6.34
C HIS A 371 -0.70 -14.65 7.62
N GLY A 372 -1.91 -14.49 8.15
CA GLY A 372 -2.14 -13.87 9.45
C GLY A 372 -3.23 -14.60 10.22
N PRO A 373 -3.68 -14.06 11.37
CA PRO A 373 -4.64 -14.74 12.25
C PRO A 373 -6.02 -14.97 11.60
N GLN A 374 -6.42 -14.08 10.67
CA GLN A 374 -7.69 -14.16 9.92
C GLN A 374 -7.63 -15.17 8.76
N GLY A 375 -6.44 -15.59 8.33
CA GLY A 375 -6.21 -16.43 7.16
C GLY A 375 -5.13 -15.87 6.23
N LEU A 376 -5.08 -16.42 5.01
CA LEU A 376 -4.11 -16.12 3.97
C LEU A 376 -4.70 -15.10 2.99
N THR A 377 -4.02 -13.97 2.76
CA THR A 377 -4.50 -12.92 1.84
C THR A 377 -3.44 -12.56 0.81
N VAL A 378 -3.87 -11.94 -0.29
CA VAL A 378 -2.97 -11.21 -1.18
C VAL A 378 -2.77 -9.79 -0.62
N MET A 379 -1.53 -9.34 -0.56
CA MET A 379 -1.12 -8.03 -0.03
C MET A 379 -1.32 -6.89 -1.04
N GLY A 380 -1.12 -5.63 -0.63
CA GLY A 380 -1.14 -4.46 -1.53
C GLY A 380 0.02 -4.43 -2.54
N THR A 381 1.17 -4.91 -2.10
CA THR A 381 2.47 -5.04 -2.79
C THR A 381 3.07 -6.39 -2.38
N ASN A 382 4.36 -6.63 -2.59
CA ASN A 382 5.07 -7.77 -1.98
C ASN A 382 5.57 -7.48 -0.55
N GLY A 383 5.04 -6.46 0.12
CA GLY A 383 5.38 -6.05 1.49
C GLY A 383 5.68 -4.54 1.62
N VAL A 384 6.19 -4.13 2.79
CA VAL A 384 6.49 -2.74 3.17
C VAL A 384 7.89 -2.60 3.80
N GLN A 385 8.80 -3.50 3.45
CA GLN A 385 10.00 -3.79 4.22
C GLN A 385 10.94 -2.59 4.36
N VAL A 386 11.28 -1.92 3.26
CA VAL A 386 12.15 -0.73 3.30
C VAL A 386 11.48 0.43 4.01
N TRP A 387 10.18 0.65 3.77
CA TRP A 387 9.40 1.69 4.44
C TRP A 387 9.45 1.55 5.96
N ASP A 388 9.11 0.37 6.49
CA ASP A 388 9.05 0.13 7.93
C ASP A 388 10.42 0.18 8.59
N VAL A 389 11.45 -0.37 7.95
CA VAL A 389 12.81 -0.39 8.50
C VAL A 389 13.43 1.02 8.49
N ALA A 390 13.17 1.82 7.45
CA ALA A 390 13.63 3.21 7.41
C ALA A 390 13.08 4.02 8.58
N PHE A 391 11.77 3.91 8.84
CA PHE A 391 11.16 4.54 10.01
C PHE A 391 11.68 3.99 11.33
N MET A 392 11.81 2.66 11.48
CA MET A 392 12.32 2.07 12.72
C MET A 392 13.69 2.64 13.11
N CYS A 393 14.66 2.64 12.17
CA CYS A 393 16.00 3.14 12.43
C CYS A 393 15.98 4.61 12.87
N GLN A 394 15.23 5.45 12.17
CA GLN A 394 15.12 6.87 12.51
C GLN A 394 14.44 7.08 13.86
N TYR A 395 13.32 6.42 14.09
CA TYR A 395 12.43 6.71 15.21
C TYR A 395 13.02 6.24 16.53
N LEU A 396 13.76 5.13 16.54
CA LEU A 396 14.51 4.71 17.73
C LEU A 396 15.63 5.70 18.08
N ILE A 397 16.33 6.25 17.08
CA ILE A 397 17.33 7.30 17.32
C ILE A 397 16.65 8.58 17.84
N MET A 398 15.57 9.03 17.20
CA MET A 398 14.80 10.22 17.63
C MET A 398 14.22 10.08 19.03
N ALA A 399 13.82 8.86 19.40
CA ALA A 399 13.33 8.54 20.73
C ALA A 399 14.47 8.41 21.78
N GLY A 400 15.74 8.51 21.37
CA GLY A 400 16.90 8.43 22.24
C GLY A 400 17.33 7.01 22.61
N LEU A 401 16.78 5.99 21.94
CA LEU A 401 17.02 4.59 22.26
C LEU A 401 18.40 4.10 21.80
N SER A 402 19.07 4.81 20.90
CA SER A 402 20.48 4.50 20.54
C SER A 402 21.45 4.60 21.72
N ARG A 403 21.08 5.29 22.81
CA ARG A 403 21.88 5.34 24.07
C ARG A 403 21.87 4.02 24.84
N HIS A 404 20.94 3.13 24.53
CA HIS A 404 20.75 1.86 25.24
C HIS A 404 21.25 0.71 24.38
N SER A 405 22.32 0.04 24.82
CA SER A 405 23.00 -1.01 24.05
C SER A 405 22.12 -2.19 23.65
N GLN A 406 21.02 -2.43 24.38
CA GLN A 406 20.06 -3.49 24.07
C GLN A 406 19.32 -3.29 22.73
N TYR A 407 19.27 -2.07 22.19
CA TYR A 407 18.61 -1.80 20.90
C TYR A 407 19.60 -1.68 19.73
N HIS A 408 20.91 -1.74 20.00
CA HIS A 408 21.94 -1.58 18.96
C HIS A 408 21.82 -2.63 17.87
N GLU A 409 21.64 -3.90 18.25
CA GLU A 409 21.51 -4.99 17.28
C GLU A 409 20.31 -4.79 16.35
N MET A 410 19.14 -4.44 16.89
CA MET A 410 17.93 -4.22 16.10
C MET A 410 18.12 -3.09 15.07
N ILE A 411 18.70 -1.97 15.49
CA ILE A 411 18.96 -0.83 14.60
C ILE A 411 20.01 -1.19 13.53
N LEU A 412 21.09 -1.87 13.93
CA LEU A 412 22.15 -2.28 12.99
C LEU A 412 21.65 -3.30 11.96
N LYS A 413 20.82 -4.27 12.36
CA LYS A 413 20.17 -5.19 11.41
C LYS A 413 19.34 -4.43 10.37
N GLY A 414 18.56 -3.44 10.81
CA GLY A 414 17.81 -2.55 9.92
C GLY A 414 18.70 -1.75 8.98
N TYR A 415 19.80 -1.19 9.48
CA TYR A 415 20.80 -0.49 8.65
C TYR A 415 21.39 -1.39 7.56
N TRP A 416 21.80 -2.62 7.90
CA TRP A 416 22.34 -3.56 6.93
C TRP A 416 21.32 -3.98 5.87
N PHE A 417 20.06 -4.14 6.26
CA PHE A 417 18.96 -4.36 5.32
C PHE A 417 18.80 -3.20 4.33
N LEU A 418 18.75 -1.96 4.82
CA LEU A 418 18.60 -0.79 3.95
C LEU A 418 19.78 -0.67 2.98
N ARG A 419 21.01 -0.91 3.45
CA ARG A 419 22.21 -0.91 2.58
C ARG A 419 22.10 -1.92 1.43
N ARG A 420 21.64 -3.15 1.71
CA ARG A 420 21.43 -4.18 0.67
C ARG A 420 20.28 -3.84 -0.29
N SER A 421 19.30 -3.07 0.19
CA SER A 421 18.07 -2.75 -0.53
C SER A 421 18.21 -1.64 -1.57
N GLN A 422 19.33 -0.91 -1.58
CA GLN A 422 19.56 0.15 -2.56
C GLN A 422 19.70 -0.42 -3.97
N PHE A 423 19.11 0.27 -4.96
CA PHE A 423 19.33 -0.03 -6.37
C PHE A 423 20.76 0.32 -6.80
N THR A 424 21.48 -0.68 -7.28
CA THR A 424 22.86 -0.54 -7.78
C THR A 424 22.93 -0.52 -9.31
N GLU A 425 21.78 -0.60 -9.98
CA GLU A 425 21.64 -0.75 -11.43
C GLU A 425 20.47 0.07 -11.97
N GLU A 426 20.54 0.43 -13.24
CA GLU A 426 19.47 1.18 -13.92
C GLU A 426 18.35 0.29 -14.46
N CYS A 427 17.20 0.91 -14.73
CA CYS A 427 16.09 0.26 -15.42
C CYS A 427 16.46 -0.10 -16.87
N VAL A 428 15.82 -1.14 -17.41
CA VAL A 428 15.97 -1.55 -18.81
C VAL A 428 15.56 -0.43 -19.76
N ASP A 429 16.40 -0.16 -20.76
CA ASP A 429 16.20 0.90 -21.74
C ASP A 429 14.88 0.79 -22.51
N GLY A 430 14.21 1.93 -22.65
CA GLY A 430 12.91 2.03 -23.34
C GLY A 430 11.77 1.30 -22.63
N SER A 431 11.86 1.10 -21.31
CA SER A 431 10.76 0.65 -20.44
C SER A 431 9.86 1.80 -19.96
N TYR A 432 10.22 3.04 -20.29
CA TYR A 432 9.59 4.27 -19.81
C TYR A 432 9.62 4.46 -18.28
N ARG A 433 10.47 3.71 -17.57
CA ARG A 433 10.76 3.91 -16.16
C ARG A 433 11.72 5.10 -15.99
N ASP A 434 11.54 5.87 -14.92
CA ASP A 434 12.60 6.77 -14.47
C ASP A 434 13.84 5.97 -14.05
N LYS A 435 15.00 6.63 -14.09
CA LYS A 435 16.26 6.08 -13.60
C LYS A 435 16.15 5.73 -12.12
N ARG A 436 16.74 4.60 -11.70
CA ARG A 436 16.58 4.07 -10.34
C ARG A 436 17.88 3.88 -9.56
N LYS A 437 19.06 3.90 -10.20
CA LYS A 437 20.33 3.70 -9.50
C LYS A 437 20.46 4.74 -8.36
N GLY A 438 20.82 4.29 -7.18
CA GLY A 438 20.93 5.11 -5.96
C GLY A 438 19.63 5.21 -5.15
N ALA A 439 18.47 4.84 -5.69
CA ALA A 439 17.20 4.96 -4.99
C ALA A 439 16.85 3.72 -4.16
N TRP A 440 15.75 3.83 -3.41
CA TRP A 440 15.15 2.73 -2.65
C TRP A 440 13.68 2.47 -3.04
N PRO A 441 13.24 1.22 -2.91
CA PRO A 441 11.84 0.85 -3.08
C PRO A 441 11.03 1.07 -1.80
N PHE A 442 9.71 0.96 -1.94
CA PHE A 442 8.78 0.87 -0.80
C PHE A 442 8.89 -0.49 -0.09
N SER A 443 8.94 -1.58 -0.87
CA SER A 443 8.97 -2.96 -0.38
C SER A 443 10.40 -3.51 -0.40
N THR A 444 10.80 -4.18 -1.49
CA THR A 444 12.09 -4.88 -1.62
C THR A 444 12.82 -4.46 -2.89
N LYS A 445 14.15 -4.63 -2.90
CA LYS A 445 15.00 -4.38 -4.08
C LYS A 445 14.51 -5.17 -5.30
N THR A 446 13.99 -6.38 -5.11
CA THR A 446 13.47 -7.22 -6.20
C THR A 446 12.25 -6.61 -6.89
N GLN A 447 11.33 -5.96 -6.15
CA GLN A 447 10.15 -5.33 -6.74
C GLN A 447 10.53 -4.24 -7.75
N GLY A 448 11.68 -3.58 -7.57
CA GLY A 448 12.31 -2.81 -8.64
C GLY A 448 11.76 -1.41 -8.88
N TYR A 449 10.79 -0.93 -8.08
CA TYR A 449 10.20 0.41 -8.18
C TYR A 449 10.81 1.37 -7.17
N THR A 450 11.32 2.50 -7.64
CA THR A 450 11.77 3.61 -6.80
C THR A 450 10.57 4.43 -6.31
N VAL A 451 10.67 4.95 -5.09
CA VAL A 451 9.74 5.95 -4.54
C VAL A 451 10.55 7.05 -3.85
N SER A 452 10.16 8.31 -4.03
CA SER A 452 10.92 9.47 -3.56
C SER A 452 11.03 9.52 -2.03
N ASP A 453 9.91 9.35 -1.32
CA ASP A 453 9.87 9.28 0.13
C ASP A 453 10.68 8.10 0.66
N CYS A 454 10.51 6.90 0.11
CA CYS A 454 11.26 5.71 0.53
C CYS A 454 12.77 5.91 0.34
N THR A 455 13.17 6.55 -0.77
CA THR A 455 14.56 6.94 -1.02
C THR A 455 15.07 7.93 0.02
N ALA A 456 14.30 8.97 0.31
CA ALA A 456 14.70 10.00 1.26
C ALA A 456 14.75 9.48 2.71
N GLU A 457 13.75 8.70 3.13
CA GLU A 457 13.68 8.08 4.45
C GLU A 457 14.76 7.02 4.66
N ALA A 458 15.03 6.16 3.67
CA ALA A 458 16.11 5.18 3.76
C ALA A 458 17.49 5.85 3.81
N MET A 459 17.72 6.86 2.96
CA MET A 459 18.95 7.65 2.97
C MET A 459 19.15 8.36 4.32
N LYS A 460 18.10 8.99 4.85
CA LYS A 460 18.12 9.64 6.17
C LYS A 460 18.41 8.64 7.28
N ALA A 461 17.74 7.48 7.29
CA ALA A 461 17.98 6.43 8.26
C ALA A 461 19.45 5.97 8.27
N ILE A 462 20.02 5.72 7.10
CA ILE A 462 21.42 5.34 6.92
C ILE A 462 22.36 6.41 7.49
N ILE A 463 22.15 7.67 7.10
CA ILE A 463 22.97 8.80 7.57
C ILE A 463 22.86 8.97 9.09
N MET A 464 21.65 8.84 9.65
CA MET A 464 21.42 8.93 11.09
C MET A 464 22.17 7.83 11.85
N VAL A 465 22.10 6.58 11.39
CA VAL A 465 22.76 5.43 12.03
C VAL A 465 24.29 5.55 11.94
N GLU A 466 24.84 5.94 10.79
CA GLU A 466 26.30 6.05 10.61
C GLU A 466 26.96 7.18 11.40
N ASN A 467 26.18 8.22 11.74
CA ASN A 467 26.63 9.40 12.46
C ASN A 467 26.13 9.45 13.92
N ASP A 468 25.42 8.43 14.38
CA ASP A 468 25.05 8.30 15.79
C ASP A 468 26.28 7.95 16.64
N GLU A 469 26.38 8.57 17.82
CA GLU A 469 27.53 8.47 18.73
C GLU A 469 27.79 7.02 19.20
N TYR A 470 26.74 6.22 19.35
CA TYR A 470 26.82 4.86 19.89
C TYR A 470 26.86 3.80 18.81
N LEU A 471 26.14 4.03 17.70
CA LEU A 471 26.02 3.06 16.59
C LEU A 471 27.12 3.21 15.55
N GLY A 472 27.44 4.45 15.16
CA GLY A 472 28.40 4.76 14.10
C GLY A 472 29.77 4.07 14.26
N PRO A 473 30.38 4.04 15.46
CA PRO A 473 31.65 3.35 15.71
C PRO A 473 31.59 1.82 15.53
N GLN A 474 30.41 1.21 15.54
CA GLN A 474 30.23 -0.24 15.39
C GLN A 474 30.17 -0.67 13.91
N ILE A 475 30.04 0.30 12.99
CA ILE A 475 29.86 0.04 11.55
C ILE A 475 31.22 0.06 10.86
N VAL A 476 31.66 -1.12 10.42
CA VAL A 476 32.96 -1.27 9.72
C VAL A 476 32.84 -1.02 8.22
N ASP A 477 31.74 -1.46 7.60
CA ASP A 477 31.51 -1.42 6.15
C ASP A 477 30.37 -0.43 5.82
N LYS A 478 30.68 0.86 5.89
CA LYS A 478 29.70 1.93 5.65
C LYS A 478 29.15 1.92 4.22
N ILE A 479 28.05 2.65 3.98
CA ILE A 479 27.63 2.92 2.61
C ILE A 479 28.66 3.82 1.93
N GLU A 480 28.93 3.56 0.66
CA GLU A 480 29.82 4.43 -0.10
C GLU A 480 29.18 5.81 -0.30
N ARG A 481 29.99 6.86 -0.21
CA ARG A 481 29.50 8.24 -0.41
C ARG A 481 28.84 8.42 -1.77
N GLU A 482 29.41 7.84 -2.83
CA GLU A 482 28.86 7.90 -4.20
C GLU A 482 27.43 7.33 -4.28
N ASN A 483 27.12 6.31 -3.47
CA ASN A 483 25.77 5.75 -3.42
C ASN A 483 24.76 6.72 -2.80
N LEU A 484 25.17 7.52 -1.80
CA LEU A 484 24.32 8.56 -1.21
C LEU A 484 24.18 9.75 -2.17
N GLU A 485 25.24 10.10 -2.90
CA GLU A 485 25.22 11.12 -3.95
C GLU A 485 24.26 10.73 -5.09
N ASP A 486 24.28 9.47 -5.54
CA ASP A 486 23.33 8.95 -6.51
C ASP A 486 21.87 9.08 -6.01
N ALA A 487 21.63 8.82 -4.71
CA ALA A 487 20.31 8.97 -4.09
C ALA A 487 19.82 10.42 -4.12
N VAL A 488 20.69 11.37 -3.76
CA VAL A 488 20.42 12.82 -3.86
C VAL A 488 20.10 13.19 -5.30
N ASP A 489 20.85 12.68 -6.27
CA ASP A 489 20.58 12.92 -7.69
C ASP A 489 19.24 12.38 -8.16
N ARG A 490 18.75 11.27 -7.58
CA ARG A 490 17.40 10.75 -7.86
C ARG A 490 16.32 11.63 -7.24
N ILE A 491 16.50 12.09 -6.01
CA ILE A 491 15.58 13.01 -5.33
C ILE A 491 15.52 14.34 -6.10
N LEU A 492 16.66 15.02 -6.31
CA LEU A 492 16.69 16.28 -7.08
C LEU A 492 16.11 16.12 -8.48
N PHE A 493 16.35 14.95 -9.11
CA PHE A 493 15.73 14.67 -10.39
C PHE A 493 14.21 14.70 -10.29
N ILE A 494 13.56 13.95 -9.38
CA ILE A 494 12.10 13.79 -9.37
C ILE A 494 11.32 15.06 -8.98
N GLN A 495 11.97 16.06 -8.38
CA GLN A 495 11.32 17.31 -7.98
C GLN A 495 10.59 17.99 -9.15
N ASN A 496 9.35 18.43 -8.89
CA ASN A 496 8.50 19.08 -9.86
C ASN A 496 8.89 20.57 -9.98
N THR A 497 9.66 20.90 -11.02
CA THR A 497 10.08 22.28 -11.34
C THR A 497 9.32 22.88 -12.52
N GLY A 498 8.26 22.21 -12.97
CA GLY A 498 7.34 22.70 -13.99
C GLY A 498 6.32 23.71 -13.45
N SER A 499 5.36 24.10 -14.30
CA SER A 499 4.34 25.10 -13.94
C SER A 499 3.20 24.57 -13.05
N PHE A 500 3.10 23.26 -12.87
CA PHE A 500 2.09 22.63 -12.02
C PHE A 500 2.77 22.16 -10.74
N GLU A 501 2.34 22.72 -9.60
CA GLU A 501 2.76 22.29 -8.26
C GLU A 501 4.29 22.41 -8.06
N TYR A 502 4.81 23.58 -8.40
CA TYR A 502 6.23 23.91 -8.38
C TYR A 502 6.86 23.71 -6.99
N GLY A 503 7.98 23.01 -6.96
CA GLY A 503 8.77 22.71 -5.75
C GLY A 503 8.39 21.40 -5.06
N SER A 504 7.23 20.83 -5.37
CA SER A 504 6.77 19.57 -4.80
C SER A 504 7.55 18.34 -5.26
N PHE A 505 7.36 17.23 -4.55
CA PHE A 505 7.80 15.91 -4.97
C PHE A 505 6.62 14.97 -5.18
N SER A 506 6.77 14.12 -6.18
CA SER A 506 5.85 13.04 -6.52
C SER A 506 6.36 11.70 -5.98
N ALA A 507 5.50 10.68 -5.93
CA ALA A 507 5.86 9.38 -5.35
C ALA A 507 6.86 8.61 -6.22
N TYR A 508 6.44 8.09 -7.38
CA TYR A 508 7.26 7.14 -8.15
C TYR A 508 8.08 7.81 -9.25
N GLU A 509 7.50 8.78 -9.93
CA GLU A 509 8.09 9.42 -11.11
C GLU A 509 7.72 10.90 -11.18
N LYS A 510 8.27 11.63 -12.16
CA LYS A 510 7.81 13.01 -12.44
C LYS A 510 6.35 13.07 -12.87
N ILE A 511 5.72 14.21 -12.64
CA ILE A 511 4.45 14.55 -13.28
C ILE A 511 4.67 14.73 -14.79
N ARG A 512 4.35 13.70 -15.58
CA ARG A 512 4.58 13.66 -17.03
C ARG A 512 3.39 14.16 -17.85
N ALA A 513 2.20 14.30 -17.27
CA ALA A 513 1.01 14.72 -18.00
C ALA A 513 0.16 15.70 -17.18
N SER A 514 -0.68 16.46 -17.86
CA SER A 514 -1.58 17.42 -17.22
C SER A 514 -2.69 16.70 -16.44
N PRO A 515 -3.12 17.23 -15.28
CA PRO A 515 -4.30 16.75 -14.56
C PRO A 515 -5.58 16.71 -15.40
N MET A 516 -5.65 17.42 -16.54
CA MET A 516 -6.75 17.29 -17.48
C MET A 516 -6.96 15.84 -17.98
N MET A 517 -5.92 15.00 -17.91
CA MET A 517 -6.03 13.58 -18.22
C MET A 517 -7.01 12.82 -17.33
N GLU A 518 -7.34 13.33 -16.12
CA GLU A 518 -8.38 12.73 -15.27
C GLU A 518 -9.77 12.75 -15.91
N TRP A 519 -10.00 13.58 -16.94
CA TRP A 519 -11.23 13.49 -17.74
C TRP A 519 -11.38 12.14 -18.44
N LEU A 520 -10.30 11.39 -18.59
CA LEU A 520 -10.25 10.07 -19.18
C LEU A 520 -10.14 8.95 -18.13
N SER A 521 -10.26 9.25 -16.83
CA SER A 521 -10.20 8.26 -15.76
C SER A 521 -11.35 7.26 -15.88
N PRO A 522 -11.06 5.96 -16.08
CA PRO A 522 -12.09 4.95 -16.31
C PRO A 522 -12.34 4.06 -15.09
N ALA A 523 -11.79 4.39 -13.91
CA ALA A 523 -11.75 3.45 -12.80
C ALA A 523 -12.96 3.49 -11.86
N GLU A 524 -13.85 4.47 -11.98
CA GLU A 524 -15.10 4.74 -11.20
C GLU A 524 -15.00 4.73 -9.66
N VAL A 525 -14.25 3.82 -9.06
CA VAL A 525 -14.01 3.64 -7.63
C VAL A 525 -12.77 4.39 -7.13
N PHE A 526 -11.86 4.82 -8.00
CA PHE A 526 -10.63 5.55 -7.66
C PHE A 526 -10.59 6.94 -8.31
N ASN A 527 -9.89 7.89 -7.68
CA ASN A 527 -9.63 9.23 -8.20
C ASN A 527 -8.14 9.55 -8.23
N GLN A 528 -7.77 10.52 -9.07
CA GLN A 528 -6.39 10.95 -9.27
C GLN A 528 -5.47 9.77 -9.62
N ILE A 529 -5.80 9.08 -10.72
CA ILE A 529 -5.09 7.88 -11.15
C ILE A 529 -4.47 8.02 -12.53
N MET A 530 -4.83 9.04 -13.32
CA MET A 530 -4.35 9.15 -14.70
C MET A 530 -2.96 9.75 -14.77
N VAL A 531 -2.62 10.65 -13.86
CA VAL A 531 -1.29 11.27 -13.79
C VAL A 531 -0.69 11.11 -12.41
N GLU A 532 0.62 11.26 -12.32
CA GLU A 532 1.28 11.40 -11.03
C GLU A 532 0.93 12.76 -10.42
N TYR A 533 0.86 12.82 -9.09
CA TYR A 533 0.49 14.01 -8.33
C TYR A 533 1.61 14.44 -7.37
N PRO A 534 1.60 15.69 -6.90
CA PRO A 534 2.46 16.09 -5.79
C PRO A 534 1.84 15.65 -4.46
N TYR A 535 2.69 15.39 -3.47
CA TYR A 535 2.24 15.02 -2.13
C TYR A 535 3.00 15.81 -1.07
N VAL A 536 2.31 16.22 -0.01
CA VAL A 536 2.94 16.92 1.12
C VAL A 536 3.95 15.98 1.77
N GLU A 537 3.59 14.72 1.89
CA GLU A 537 4.35 13.68 2.58
C GLU A 537 5.62 13.33 1.79
N CYS A 538 5.52 13.13 0.48
CA CYS A 538 6.70 12.92 -0.36
C CYS A 538 7.63 14.14 -0.40
N THR A 539 7.06 15.35 -0.33
CA THR A 539 7.83 16.60 -0.29
C THR A 539 8.56 16.76 1.03
N ASP A 540 7.90 16.48 2.16
CA ASP A 540 8.50 16.49 3.50
C ASP A 540 9.66 15.50 3.61
N SER A 541 9.44 14.22 3.31
CA SER A 541 10.48 13.20 3.35
C SER A 541 11.69 13.60 2.51
N SER A 542 11.45 14.16 1.31
CA SER A 542 12.52 14.64 0.42
C SER A 542 13.32 15.80 1.02
N VAL A 543 12.64 16.78 1.65
CA VAL A 543 13.30 17.89 2.38
C VAL A 543 14.21 17.32 3.47
N PHE A 544 13.72 16.38 4.26
CA PHE A 544 14.48 15.75 5.34
C PHE A 544 15.70 14.98 4.84
N GLY A 545 15.54 14.15 3.81
CA GLY A 545 16.65 13.42 3.20
C GLY A 545 17.74 14.38 2.74
N LEU A 546 17.36 15.43 2.01
CA LEU A 546 18.28 16.44 1.49
C LEU A 546 18.98 17.24 2.60
N LEU A 547 18.26 17.64 3.66
CA LEU A 547 18.81 18.37 4.80
C LEU A 547 19.83 17.53 5.57
N TYR A 548 19.49 16.27 5.89
CA TYR A 548 20.41 15.37 6.58
C TYR A 548 21.64 15.09 5.73
N PHE A 549 21.48 14.86 4.43
CA PHE A 549 22.62 14.71 3.53
C PHE A 549 23.50 15.96 3.52
N SER A 550 22.94 17.15 3.30
CA SER A 550 23.70 18.40 3.24
C SER A 550 24.45 18.71 4.53
N LYS A 551 23.90 18.32 5.69
CA LYS A 551 24.56 18.47 7.00
C LYS A 551 25.88 17.69 7.10
N TYR A 552 25.94 16.47 6.57
CA TYR A 552 27.12 15.59 6.69
C TYR A 552 28.01 15.59 5.43
N TYR A 553 27.48 16.01 4.28
CA TYR A 553 28.18 16.11 3.00
C TYR A 553 27.99 17.51 2.37
N PRO A 554 28.46 18.58 3.04
CA PRO A 554 28.17 19.97 2.65
C PRO A 554 28.81 20.42 1.34
N ASP A 555 29.74 19.64 0.79
CA ASP A 555 30.47 19.93 -0.45
C ASP A 555 29.77 19.42 -1.71
N TYR A 556 28.78 18.54 -1.59
CA TYR A 556 28.07 17.97 -2.74
C TYR A 556 26.80 18.78 -3.07
N LYS A 557 26.84 19.51 -4.19
CA LYS A 557 25.72 20.30 -4.74
C LYS A 557 25.00 21.23 -3.73
N PRO A 558 25.72 21.98 -2.88
CA PRO A 558 25.09 22.75 -1.78
C PRO A 558 24.04 23.76 -2.26
N GLU A 559 24.31 24.47 -3.36
CA GLU A 559 23.38 25.47 -3.90
C GLU A 559 22.11 24.84 -4.47
N GLU A 560 22.23 23.72 -5.18
CA GLU A 560 21.08 23.00 -5.77
C GLU A 560 20.21 22.37 -4.68
N ILE A 561 20.83 21.76 -3.67
CA ILE A 561 20.12 21.18 -2.52
C ILE A 561 19.39 22.26 -1.73
N SER A 562 20.06 23.37 -1.40
CA SER A 562 19.45 24.49 -0.69
C SER A 562 18.26 25.05 -1.45
N HIS A 563 18.42 25.29 -2.76
CA HIS A 563 17.33 25.78 -3.60
C HIS A 563 16.15 24.80 -3.65
N SER A 564 16.43 23.50 -3.79
CA SER A 564 15.44 22.44 -3.81
C SER A 564 14.61 22.42 -2.52
N ILE A 565 15.26 22.54 -1.36
CA ILE A 565 14.59 22.63 -0.05
C ILE A 565 13.71 23.89 0.03
N ASP A 566 14.21 25.06 -0.37
CA ASP A 566 13.47 26.32 -0.27
C ASP A 566 12.14 26.28 -1.05
N ILE A 567 12.17 25.75 -2.28
CA ILE A 567 10.97 25.65 -3.11
C ILE A 567 10.02 24.55 -2.63
N ALA A 568 10.55 23.47 -2.02
CA ALA A 568 9.76 22.41 -1.40
C ALA A 568 9.01 22.90 -0.15
N ILE A 569 9.69 23.64 0.73
CA ILE A 569 9.06 24.31 1.86
C ILE A 569 7.96 25.25 1.40
N SER A 570 8.23 26.04 0.35
CA SER A 570 7.24 26.95 -0.23
C SER A 570 6.00 26.20 -0.74
N TYR A 571 6.17 25.00 -1.32
CA TYR A 571 5.04 24.15 -1.70
C TYR A 571 4.24 23.69 -0.47
N ILE A 572 4.89 23.18 0.57
CA ILE A 572 4.21 22.69 1.79
C ILE A 572 3.35 23.80 2.43
N GLU A 573 3.86 25.03 2.49
CA GLU A 573 3.09 26.17 3.00
C GLU A 573 1.89 26.51 2.13
N ASN A 574 2.02 26.41 0.81
CA ASN A 574 0.95 26.71 -0.14
C ASN A 574 -0.10 25.58 -0.24
N ALA A 575 0.28 24.35 0.09
CA ALA A 575 -0.61 23.19 0.14
C ALA A 575 -1.54 23.20 1.36
N GLN A 576 -1.26 24.03 2.37
CA GLN A 576 -2.12 24.17 3.54
C GLN A 576 -3.49 24.74 3.16
N ASP A 577 -4.57 24.16 3.72
CA ASP A 577 -5.91 24.71 3.57
C ASP A 577 -5.99 26.11 4.21
N LYS A 578 -6.47 27.06 3.42
CA LYS A 578 -6.47 28.48 3.79
C LYS A 578 -7.54 28.83 4.84
N PHE A 579 -8.54 27.98 5.02
CA PHE A 579 -9.68 28.20 5.90
C PHE A 579 -9.45 27.62 7.29
N ASP A 580 -9.04 26.34 7.37
CA ASP A 580 -8.91 25.64 8.65
C ASP A 580 -7.47 25.33 9.06
N GLY A 581 -6.48 25.53 8.18
CA GLY A 581 -5.07 25.31 8.50
C GLY A 581 -4.60 23.86 8.34
N SER A 582 -5.45 22.97 7.84
CA SER A 582 -5.13 21.56 7.70
C SER A 582 -4.30 21.24 6.43
N TRP A 583 -3.68 20.07 6.38
CA TRP A 583 -3.11 19.50 5.17
C TRP A 583 -3.79 18.17 4.86
N TYR A 584 -4.03 17.90 3.58
CA TYR A 584 -4.68 16.65 3.16
C TYR A 584 -3.66 15.52 3.02
N GLY A 585 -3.91 14.38 3.69
CA GLY A 585 -3.10 13.16 3.56
C GLY A 585 -3.58 12.24 2.45
N SER A 586 -2.64 11.81 1.61
CA SER A 586 -2.90 10.97 0.43
C SER A 586 -2.48 9.51 0.62
N TRP A 587 -1.59 9.24 1.58
CA TRP A 587 -1.04 7.90 1.86
C TRP A 587 -1.40 7.36 3.26
N GLY A 588 -1.82 8.24 4.17
CA GLY A 588 -2.34 7.90 5.51
C GLY A 588 -3.64 8.64 5.79
N VAL A 589 -4.46 8.13 6.71
CA VAL A 589 -5.79 8.66 7.03
C VAL A 589 -5.72 9.69 8.19
N CYS A 590 -5.89 10.98 8.00
CA CYS A 590 -5.80 11.78 6.77
C CYS A 590 -5.09 13.10 7.10
N TYR A 591 -5.71 13.93 7.93
CA TYR A 591 -5.22 15.26 8.25
C TYR A 591 -4.20 15.26 9.39
N THR A 592 -4.35 14.38 10.39
CA THR A 592 -3.33 14.17 11.44
C THR A 592 -2.03 13.64 10.84
N TYR A 593 -2.13 12.73 9.87
CA TYR A 593 -0.99 12.22 9.10
C TYR A 593 -0.26 13.34 8.37
N ALA A 594 -0.94 14.05 7.47
CA ALA A 594 -0.29 15.11 6.68
C ALA A 594 0.19 16.29 7.53
N ALA A 595 -0.52 16.65 8.61
CA ALA A 595 -0.05 17.69 9.52
C ALA A 595 1.26 17.32 10.23
N MET A 596 1.45 16.04 10.58
CA MET A 596 2.72 15.56 11.12
C MET A 596 3.85 15.78 10.11
N PHE A 597 3.74 15.27 8.88
CA PHE A 597 4.75 15.48 7.83
C PHE A 597 4.99 16.97 7.56
N ALA A 598 3.93 17.76 7.33
CA ALA A 598 4.10 19.19 7.03
C ALA A 598 4.83 19.95 8.16
N VAL A 599 4.47 19.70 9.42
CA VAL A 599 5.09 20.37 10.56
C VAL A 599 6.53 19.91 10.77
N GLU A 600 6.83 18.63 10.54
CA GLU A 600 8.21 18.12 10.58
C GLU A 600 9.09 18.89 9.58
N ALA A 601 8.68 19.03 8.31
CA ALA A 601 9.43 19.78 7.31
C ALA A 601 9.64 21.24 7.73
N LEU A 602 8.59 21.90 8.21
CA LEU A 602 8.64 23.30 8.59
C LEU A 602 9.56 23.53 9.80
N GLU A 603 9.53 22.62 10.79
CA GLU A 603 10.42 22.65 11.95
C GLU A 603 11.89 22.54 11.53
N SER A 604 12.19 21.69 10.54
CA SER A 604 13.56 21.45 10.06
C SER A 604 14.25 22.71 9.50
N VAL A 605 13.45 23.71 9.07
CA VAL A 605 13.92 25.03 8.61
C VAL A 605 13.65 26.16 9.62
N GLY A 606 13.39 25.80 10.88
CA GLY A 606 13.23 26.72 12.01
C GLY A 606 11.85 27.39 12.11
N LYS A 607 10.84 26.92 11.37
CA LYS A 607 9.46 27.41 11.48
C LYS A 607 8.72 26.61 12.55
N VAL A 608 8.24 27.32 13.57
CA VAL A 608 7.52 26.76 14.73
C VAL A 608 6.32 27.65 15.06
N TYR A 609 5.48 27.21 16.00
CA TYR A 609 4.27 27.92 16.42
C TYR A 609 4.52 29.40 16.78
N ALA A 610 5.65 29.68 17.44
CA ALA A 610 5.98 31.03 17.90
C ALA A 610 6.34 32.02 16.78
N ASN A 611 6.73 31.55 15.58
CA ASN A 611 7.25 32.41 14.51
C ASN A 611 6.65 32.17 13.12
N SER A 612 5.79 31.15 12.95
CA SER A 612 5.17 30.81 11.67
C SER A 612 3.66 30.70 11.80
N GLU A 613 2.94 31.55 11.08
CA GLU A 613 1.47 31.52 11.02
C GLU A 613 0.95 30.23 10.38
N VAL A 614 1.70 29.64 9.45
CA VAL A 614 1.38 28.35 8.83
C VAL A 614 1.39 27.24 9.87
N VAL A 615 2.50 27.11 10.63
CA VAL A 615 2.60 26.11 11.70
C VAL A 615 1.55 26.36 12.77
N LYS A 616 1.35 27.62 13.16
CA LYS A 616 0.33 28.00 14.15
C LYS A 616 -1.06 27.49 13.77
N LYS A 617 -1.53 27.79 12.55
CA LYS A 617 -2.83 27.32 12.06
C LYS A 617 -2.94 25.81 12.02
N GLY A 618 -1.88 25.13 11.59
CA GLY A 618 -1.83 23.66 11.55
C GLY A 618 -1.96 23.01 12.93
N LEU A 619 -1.25 23.54 13.94
CA LEU A 619 -1.35 23.02 15.31
C LEU A 619 -2.67 23.40 15.98
N ASP A 620 -3.17 24.62 15.74
CA ASP A 620 -4.48 25.07 16.24
C ASP A 620 -5.62 24.19 15.66
N PHE A 621 -5.51 23.79 14.38
CA PHE A 621 -6.41 22.83 13.76
C PHE A 621 -6.40 21.49 14.50
N LEU A 622 -5.21 20.91 14.75
CA LEU A 622 -5.10 19.64 15.46
C LEU A 622 -5.74 19.72 16.84
N VAL A 623 -5.39 20.73 17.63
CA VAL A 623 -5.94 20.89 19.00
C VAL A 623 -7.46 21.05 18.98
N ALA A 624 -8.01 21.75 17.98
CA ALA A 624 -9.47 21.88 17.82
C ALA A 624 -10.19 20.56 17.49
N LYS A 625 -9.46 19.51 17.09
CA LYS A 625 -9.99 18.16 16.80
C LYS A 625 -9.70 17.12 17.88
N GLN A 626 -9.08 17.51 19.00
CA GLN A 626 -8.80 16.57 20.08
C GLN A 626 -10.10 16.04 20.70
N GLU A 627 -10.18 14.73 20.88
CA GLU A 627 -11.32 14.05 21.48
C GLU A 627 -11.36 14.24 23.02
N PRO A 628 -12.51 14.01 23.69
CA PRO A 628 -12.63 14.17 25.13
C PRO A 628 -11.69 13.28 25.96
N ASP A 629 -11.28 12.12 25.46
CA ASP A 629 -10.33 11.22 26.13
C ASP A 629 -8.86 11.62 25.96
N GLY A 630 -8.58 12.65 25.14
CA GLY A 630 -7.25 13.21 24.91
C GLY A 630 -6.58 12.77 23.63
N GLY A 631 -7.17 11.86 22.85
CA GLY A 631 -6.59 11.40 21.59
C GLY A 631 -7.18 12.09 20.36
N TRP A 632 -6.87 11.53 19.18
CA TRP A 632 -7.41 11.93 17.88
C TRP A 632 -8.01 10.73 17.16
N SER A 633 -9.04 10.99 16.37
CA SER A 633 -9.68 9.98 15.52
C SER A 633 -10.16 10.56 14.21
N GLU A 634 -9.82 9.92 13.11
CA GLU A 634 -10.30 10.20 11.77
C GLU A 634 -10.80 8.91 11.14
N SER A 635 -12.00 8.97 10.61
CA SER A 635 -12.55 7.90 9.78
C SER A 635 -11.92 7.96 8.39
N MET A 636 -11.79 6.79 7.74
CA MET A 636 -11.49 6.69 6.30
C MET A 636 -12.43 7.55 5.42
N LYS A 637 -13.63 7.89 5.92
CA LYS A 637 -14.55 8.82 5.26
C LYS A 637 -13.94 10.22 5.04
N ALA A 638 -12.95 10.61 5.83
CA ALA A 638 -12.24 11.87 5.67
C ALA A 638 -11.53 11.96 4.31
N CYS A 639 -10.89 10.86 3.89
CA CYS A 639 -10.24 10.76 2.58
C CYS A 639 -11.26 10.83 1.42
N GLU A 640 -12.40 10.16 1.56
CA GLU A 640 -13.44 10.15 0.52
C GLU A 640 -14.13 11.52 0.35
N THR A 641 -14.26 12.29 1.44
CA THR A 641 -15.01 13.55 1.46
C THR A 641 -14.12 14.78 1.41
N HIS A 642 -12.81 14.61 1.54
CA HIS A 642 -11.83 15.70 1.62
C HIS A 642 -12.19 16.71 2.72
N THR A 643 -12.65 16.19 3.87
CA THR A 643 -12.91 16.97 5.09
C THR A 643 -12.60 16.14 6.32
N TYR A 644 -12.23 16.76 7.44
CA TYR A 644 -12.01 16.01 8.68
C TYR A 644 -13.32 15.37 9.17
N VAL A 645 -13.36 14.03 9.24
CA VAL A 645 -14.50 13.26 9.76
C VAL A 645 -14.05 12.48 10.99
N PRO A 646 -14.53 12.83 12.20
CA PRO A 646 -14.12 12.13 13.42
C PRO A 646 -14.54 10.66 13.40
N GLY A 647 -13.68 9.78 13.88
CA GLY A 647 -13.95 8.34 14.02
C GLY A 647 -14.86 8.02 15.22
N GLY A 648 -14.93 8.92 16.20
CA GLY A 648 -15.75 8.78 17.41
C GLY A 648 -15.08 7.99 18.55
N GLN A 649 -13.91 7.40 18.28
CA GLN A 649 -13.03 6.78 19.27
C GLN A 649 -11.59 7.08 18.88
N SER A 650 -10.80 7.63 19.81
CA SER A 650 -9.38 7.89 19.55
C SER A 650 -8.59 6.64 19.16
N LEU A 651 -7.69 6.84 18.19
CA LEU A 651 -6.80 5.84 17.65
C LEU A 651 -5.36 6.18 18.06
N VAL A 652 -4.63 5.19 18.56
CA VAL A 652 -3.26 5.34 19.07
C VAL A 652 -2.32 5.91 18.02
N VAL A 653 -2.40 5.44 16.77
CA VAL A 653 -1.51 5.87 15.68
C VAL A 653 -1.77 7.34 15.31
N GLN A 654 -3.03 7.72 15.07
CA GLN A 654 -3.38 9.12 14.76
C GLN A 654 -3.11 10.06 15.94
N THR A 655 -3.30 9.59 17.17
CA THR A 655 -2.92 10.32 18.38
C THR A 655 -1.40 10.54 18.42
N ALA A 656 -0.60 9.52 18.07
CA ALA A 656 0.85 9.66 17.99
C ALA A 656 1.27 10.69 16.93
N TRP A 657 0.65 10.69 15.74
CA TRP A 657 0.91 11.70 14.70
C TRP A 657 0.65 13.13 15.20
N ALA A 658 -0.49 13.36 15.85
CA ALA A 658 -0.80 14.66 16.45
C ALA A 658 0.21 15.07 17.53
N VAL A 659 0.61 14.14 18.40
CA VAL A 659 1.63 14.39 19.45
C VAL A 659 2.97 14.79 18.83
N ILE A 660 3.42 14.08 17.80
CA ILE A 660 4.67 14.38 17.08
C ILE A 660 4.61 15.80 16.50
N ALA A 661 3.52 16.14 15.80
CA ALA A 661 3.32 17.47 15.22
C ALA A 661 3.34 18.57 16.30
N LEU A 662 2.61 18.40 17.41
CA LEU A 662 2.54 19.38 18.49
C LEU A 662 3.89 19.59 19.18
N ILE A 663 4.66 18.51 19.38
CA ILE A 663 5.98 18.57 20.00
C ILE A 663 6.99 19.28 19.09
N LEU A 664 7.10 18.87 17.83
CA LEU A 664 8.09 19.42 16.91
C LEU A 664 7.71 20.84 16.49
N GLY A 665 6.44 21.09 16.20
CA GLY A 665 5.93 22.42 15.91
C GLY A 665 5.98 23.40 17.10
N GLY A 666 6.34 22.94 18.30
CA GLY A 666 6.54 23.81 19.45
C GLY A 666 5.25 24.42 20.00
N TYR A 667 4.16 23.66 20.02
CA TYR A 667 2.89 24.13 20.57
C TYR A 667 3.05 24.58 22.03
N PRO A 668 2.52 25.75 22.43
CA PRO A 668 2.87 26.39 23.70
C PRO A 668 2.14 25.78 24.91
N ASP A 669 0.93 25.25 24.71
CA ASP A 669 0.18 24.60 25.78
C ASP A 669 0.47 23.10 25.80
N ARG A 670 0.85 22.62 26.96
CA ARG A 670 1.25 21.22 27.14
C ARG A 670 0.08 20.31 27.46
N GLU A 671 -1.05 20.85 27.94
CA GLU A 671 -2.19 20.04 28.39
C GLU A 671 -2.72 19.06 27.31
N PRO A 672 -2.89 19.48 26.03
CA PRO A 672 -3.34 18.55 24.99
C PRO A 672 -2.34 17.42 24.76
N ILE A 673 -1.04 17.70 24.83
CA ILE A 673 0.04 16.73 24.63
C ILE A 673 0.07 15.71 25.78
N ASP A 674 -0.03 16.18 27.03
CA ASP A 674 -0.03 15.31 28.20
C ASP A 674 -1.23 14.34 28.21
N ARG A 675 -2.42 14.82 27.82
CA ARG A 675 -3.62 13.98 27.71
C ARG A 675 -3.45 12.90 26.65
N ALA A 676 -2.90 13.24 25.50
CA ALA A 676 -2.64 12.33 24.40
C ALA A 676 -1.63 11.24 24.76
N VAL A 677 -0.52 11.62 25.42
CA VAL A 677 0.52 10.70 25.88
C VAL A 677 -0.04 9.72 26.91
N ARG A 678 -0.88 10.20 27.85
CA ARG A 678 -1.59 9.30 28.78
C ARG A 678 -2.48 8.29 28.05
N LEU A 679 -3.20 8.71 27.01
CA LEU A 679 -4.01 7.79 26.20
C LEU A 679 -3.13 6.72 25.54
N ILE A 680 -2.04 7.11 24.88
CA ILE A 680 -1.11 6.15 24.24
C ILE A 680 -0.58 5.15 25.28
N MET A 681 -0.08 5.63 26.43
CA MET A 681 0.48 4.76 27.47
C MET A 681 -0.55 3.81 28.08
N THR A 682 -1.77 4.29 28.35
CA THR A 682 -2.84 3.46 28.93
C THR A 682 -3.38 2.39 27.98
N ARG A 683 -3.14 2.54 26.67
CA ARG A 683 -3.49 1.56 25.63
C ARG A 683 -2.40 0.53 25.37
N GLN A 684 -1.20 0.72 25.94
CA GLN A 684 -0.10 -0.25 25.83
C GLN A 684 -0.34 -1.44 26.76
N SER A 685 -0.05 -2.66 26.30
CA SER A 685 0.03 -3.81 27.20
C SER A 685 1.28 -3.74 28.08
N LEU A 686 1.28 -4.48 29.19
CA LEU A 686 2.45 -4.53 30.10
C LEU A 686 3.67 -5.21 29.46
N GLU A 687 3.46 -5.96 28.38
CA GLU A 687 4.52 -6.54 27.54
C GLU A 687 5.02 -5.59 26.44
N GLY A 688 4.38 -4.43 26.24
CA GLY A 688 4.82 -3.40 25.31
C GLY A 688 4.01 -3.28 24.02
N GLU A 689 3.02 -4.14 23.79
CA GLU A 689 2.22 -4.13 22.56
C GLU A 689 1.09 -3.10 22.60
N TRP A 690 0.94 -2.34 21.50
CA TRP A 690 -0.33 -1.71 21.15
C TRP A 690 -1.11 -2.60 20.19
N LYS A 691 -2.42 -2.68 20.36
CA LYS A 691 -3.29 -3.48 19.49
C LYS A 691 -3.64 -2.67 18.24
N PHE A 692 -3.91 -3.38 17.15
CA PHE A 692 -4.53 -2.78 15.98
C PHE A 692 -5.92 -2.26 16.37
N GLU A 693 -6.26 -1.05 15.94
CA GLU A 693 -7.53 -0.39 16.26
C GLU A 693 -8.36 -0.14 15.00
N ASP A 694 -7.80 0.57 14.00
CA ASP A 694 -8.43 0.81 12.70
C ASP A 694 -7.36 1.02 11.62
N VAL A 695 -7.75 0.99 10.35
CA VAL A 695 -6.87 1.15 9.19
C VAL A 695 -6.18 2.52 9.18
N GLU A 696 -4.86 2.51 8.97
CA GLU A 696 -4.04 3.73 9.03
C GLU A 696 -3.74 4.33 7.64
N GLY A 697 -3.72 3.48 6.62
CA GLY A 697 -3.31 3.81 5.26
C GLY A 697 -4.46 4.04 4.30
N VAL A 698 -4.19 4.80 3.26
CA VAL A 698 -5.10 5.06 2.14
C VAL A 698 -4.33 5.16 0.84
N PHE A 699 -4.96 4.79 -0.27
CA PHE A 699 -4.53 5.21 -1.61
C PHE A 699 -5.72 5.60 -2.47
N ASN A 700 -5.49 6.55 -3.38
CA ASN A 700 -6.47 7.07 -4.34
C ASN A 700 -7.82 7.48 -3.72
N HIS A 701 -7.78 8.05 -2.52
CA HIS A 701 -8.88 8.64 -1.74
C HIS A 701 -9.94 7.67 -1.19
N SER A 702 -10.11 6.48 -1.77
CA SER A 702 -11.25 5.60 -1.50
C SER A 702 -10.88 4.21 -1.00
N CYS A 703 -9.60 3.84 -0.98
CA CYS A 703 -9.19 2.49 -0.62
C CYS A 703 -8.25 2.48 0.58
N ALA A 704 -8.72 1.87 1.67
CA ALA A 704 -7.91 1.70 2.86
C ALA A 704 -6.92 0.54 2.74
N ILE A 705 -5.79 0.70 3.42
CA ILE A 705 -4.75 -0.31 3.57
C ILE A 705 -4.15 -0.24 4.98
N GLU A 706 -3.82 -1.38 5.57
CA GLU A 706 -3.29 -1.48 6.93
C GLU A 706 -1.77 -1.33 6.93
N TYR A 707 -1.22 -0.63 7.92
CA TYR A 707 0.23 -0.58 8.19
C TYR A 707 0.53 -1.19 9.56
N PRO A 708 0.70 -2.52 9.68
CA PRO A 708 0.66 -3.21 10.97
C PRO A 708 1.74 -2.78 11.99
N THR A 709 2.86 -2.22 11.52
CA THR A 709 3.97 -1.73 12.35
C THR A 709 3.75 -0.32 12.89
N TYR A 710 2.80 0.45 12.33
CA TYR A 710 2.55 1.84 12.75
C TYR A 710 2.15 1.94 14.23
N LYS A 711 1.43 0.93 14.73
CA LYS A 711 1.07 0.81 16.16
C LYS A 711 2.28 0.71 17.10
N PHE A 712 3.49 0.43 16.57
CA PHE A 712 4.74 0.50 17.32
C PHE A 712 5.53 1.75 16.96
N LEU A 713 5.79 1.97 15.67
CA LEU A 713 6.71 2.98 15.18
C LEU A 713 6.33 4.40 15.65
N PHE A 714 5.08 4.80 15.46
CA PHE A 714 4.65 6.15 15.80
C PHE A 714 4.49 6.39 17.30
N PRO A 715 3.90 5.47 18.09
CA PRO A 715 3.90 5.60 19.55
C PRO A 715 5.30 5.69 20.14
N ILE A 716 6.25 4.87 19.70
CA ILE A 716 7.65 4.93 20.17
C ILE A 716 8.26 6.30 19.87
N LYS A 717 8.10 6.81 18.63
CA LYS A 717 8.57 8.16 18.25
C LYS A 717 7.94 9.24 19.13
N ALA A 718 6.61 9.24 19.25
CA ALA A 718 5.86 10.24 20.02
C ALA A 718 6.26 10.27 21.50
N LEU A 719 6.31 9.11 22.14
CA LEU A 719 6.66 8.96 23.55
C LEU A 719 8.13 9.32 23.83
N GLY A 720 9.03 8.93 22.94
CA GLY A 720 10.46 9.25 23.04
C GLY A 720 10.73 10.75 22.86
N LEU A 721 10.09 11.39 21.88
CA LEU A 721 10.16 12.85 21.69
C LEU A 721 9.61 13.59 22.91
N TYR A 722 8.46 13.15 23.43
CA TYR A 722 7.85 13.73 24.63
C TYR A 722 8.80 13.62 25.85
N ALA A 723 9.34 12.43 26.10
CA ALA A 723 10.25 12.22 27.23
C ALA A 723 11.55 13.02 27.08
N THR A 724 12.09 13.14 25.87
CA THR A 724 13.30 13.91 25.58
C THR A 724 13.07 15.41 25.80
N LYS A 725 11.91 15.93 25.37
CA LYS A 725 11.58 17.36 25.48
C LYS A 725 11.25 17.80 26.91
N TYR A 726 10.50 16.99 27.65
CA TYR A 726 9.96 17.39 28.95
C TYR A 726 10.63 16.74 30.17
N GLY A 727 11.48 15.71 29.97
CA GLY A 727 12.26 15.10 31.04
C GLY A 727 11.43 14.63 32.24
N GLN A 728 11.84 14.98 33.46
CA GLN A 728 11.12 14.66 34.71
C GLN A 728 9.85 15.49 34.92
N ASP A 729 9.67 16.60 34.20
CA ASP A 729 8.46 17.42 34.27
C ASP A 729 7.29 16.77 33.50
N ALA A 730 7.56 15.69 32.75
CA ALA A 730 6.56 14.82 32.14
C ALA A 730 5.49 14.41 33.16
N ALA A 731 4.21 14.66 32.87
CA ALA A 731 3.14 14.41 33.81
C ALA A 731 3.15 12.92 34.20
N PRO A 732 3.35 12.58 35.49
CA PRO A 732 3.18 11.21 35.93
C PRO A 732 1.72 10.79 35.70
N LEU A 733 1.50 9.48 35.54
CA LEU A 733 0.20 8.82 35.32
C LEU A 733 -0.82 8.98 36.48
N LYS A 734 -0.69 9.99 37.35
CA LYS A 734 -1.62 10.21 38.48
C LYS A 734 -2.62 11.32 38.19
#